data_AF-A0A926XGP1-F1
#
_entry.id   AF-A0A926XGP1-F1
#
_cell.length_a   1.000
_cell.length_b   1.000
_cell.length_c   1.000
_cell.angle_alpha   90.00
_cell.angle_beta   90.00
_cell.angle_gamma   90.00
#
_symmetry.space_group_name_H-M   'P 1'
#
loop_
_entity.id
_entity.type
_entity.pdbx_description
1 polymer ?
#
loop_
_entity_poly.entity_id
_entity_poly.type
_entity_poly.pdbx_seq_one_letter_code
_entity_poly.pdbx_strand_id
1 'polypeptide(L)'
;MTISPPEREEKKVRVVVDKDPVPTSFEKWSQPGHFDRTLARGPKTTTWIWNLHALSHDFDSHTSDLEDVSRKIFAAHFGHLAVIFIWLSGMYFHGAKFSNYEAWLANPLGVKPSAQVVWPIVGQDILNADVGGGFHGIQITSGLFQVWRAAGFTNTFQLYCTAIGGLVAAALMLFAGWFHYHKRAPKLEWFQNVESMLNHHLAGLLGLGCLSWAAHQIHVALPTNKLLDAGVAIKDIPLPHEFILNRDLMAQLYPSFNQGLTPFWTLNWGQYADFLTFKGGLNPQTGGLWLSDTAHHHLALAVLFLIAGHMYRTNWGIGHSIKEILENHKGPFTGDGHKGLYENMTTSWHAQLGTNLAMLGSVTIIVAHHMYAMPPYPYLATDYATQLSIFTHHMWIGAFLIVGGAAHATIFMVRDYDPVVNQNNVLDRVIRHRDAIISHLNWVCIFLGFHSFGLYIHNDTMSALGRPQDMFSDTAIQLQPVFAQWVQNLHTLAPGGTAPNQLEPVSYAFGGGIVAVGGKVAMMPIALGTADFMIHHIHAFQIHVTVLILLKGFLFARSSRLIPDKMNLGFRFPCDGPGRGGTCQVSGWDHVFLGLFWMFNTIAIAVYHFSWKMQSDVWGTVNADGTVDHITAGNFAMSAITINGWLRDFQWAQAAQ
;
A
#
# COMPACT_ATOMS: atom_id res chain seq x y z
N MET A 1 21.64 37.42 38.23
CA MET A 1 21.62 37.59 36.76
C MET A 1 21.58 36.21 36.16
N THR A 2 20.38 35.69 35.92
CA THR A 2 20.17 34.50 35.10
C THR A 2 20.38 34.93 33.66
N ILE A 3 21.51 34.51 33.08
CA ILE A 3 21.81 34.73 31.67
C ILE A 3 20.88 33.79 30.89
N SER A 4 19.80 34.35 30.35
CA SER A 4 19.01 33.66 29.32
C SER A 4 19.96 33.23 28.21
N PRO A 5 19.86 31.99 27.68
CA PRO A 5 20.61 31.60 26.50
C PRO A 5 20.32 32.62 25.39
N PRO A 6 21.31 32.98 24.55
CA PRO A 6 21.05 33.85 23.41
C PRO A 6 19.94 33.21 22.55
N GLU A 7 18.95 34.02 22.12
CA GLU A 7 18.01 33.65 21.08
C GLU A 7 18.84 33.12 19.90
N ARG A 8 18.89 31.80 19.73
CA ARG A 8 19.38 31.22 18.49
C ARG A 8 18.41 31.70 17.42
N GLU A 9 18.90 32.44 16.43
CA GLU A 9 18.14 32.83 15.25
C GLU A 9 17.70 31.57 14.49
N GLU A 10 16.64 30.91 14.97
CA GLU A 10 15.99 29.81 14.28
C GLU A 10 15.24 30.39 13.06
N LYS A 11 15.42 29.77 11.89
CA LYS A 11 14.74 30.20 10.66
C LYS A 11 13.22 30.09 10.87
N LYS A 12 12.55 31.24 10.98
CA LYS A 12 11.09 31.30 11.10
C LYS A 12 10.42 30.64 9.90
N VAL A 13 9.42 29.80 10.16
CA VAL A 13 8.50 29.24 9.17
C VAL A 13 7.76 30.41 8.52
N ARG A 14 7.96 30.59 7.20
CA ARG A 14 7.29 31.62 6.40
C ARG A 14 7.01 31.11 4.99
N VAL A 15 5.96 31.64 4.37
CA VAL A 15 5.66 31.39 2.96
C VAL A 15 6.37 32.42 2.12
N VAL A 16 7.28 31.97 1.25
CA VAL A 16 7.99 32.84 0.31
C VAL A 16 7.88 32.28 -1.09
N VAL A 17 7.47 33.14 -2.03
CA VAL A 17 7.17 32.79 -3.42
C VAL A 17 7.73 33.84 -4.37
N ASP A 18 8.14 33.42 -5.56
CA ASP A 18 8.44 34.32 -6.68
C ASP A 18 7.19 34.55 -7.54
N LYS A 19 7.04 35.79 -8.01
CA LYS A 19 5.90 36.20 -8.84
C LYS A 19 6.23 36.05 -10.32
N ASP A 20 5.38 35.33 -11.04
CA ASP A 20 5.46 35.13 -12.49
C ASP A 20 6.85 34.66 -12.99
N PRO A 21 7.47 33.62 -12.37
CA PRO A 21 8.86 33.25 -12.66
C PRO A 21 9.07 32.60 -14.03
N VAL A 22 8.05 31.94 -14.59
CA VAL A 22 8.12 31.28 -15.90
C VAL A 22 6.91 31.69 -16.73
N PRO A 23 7.08 32.32 -17.91
CA PRO A 23 5.97 32.72 -18.76
C PRO A 23 5.18 31.50 -19.26
N THR A 24 3.86 31.62 -19.28
CA THR A 24 2.98 30.62 -19.91
C THR A 24 2.98 30.86 -21.43
N SER A 25 3.67 30.01 -22.18
CA SER A 25 3.80 30.10 -23.64
C SER A 25 3.89 28.71 -24.27
N PHE A 26 3.29 28.54 -25.45
CA PHE A 26 3.40 27.31 -26.25
C PHE A 26 4.73 27.18 -27.01
N GLU A 27 5.60 28.19 -26.98
CA GLU A 27 6.88 28.19 -27.70
C GLU A 27 7.70 26.92 -27.41
N LYS A 28 7.85 26.55 -26.13
CA LYS A 28 8.63 25.36 -25.73
C LYS A 28 8.00 24.03 -26.14
N TRP A 29 6.69 23.99 -26.42
CA TRP A 29 6.03 22.77 -26.91
C TRP A 29 6.45 22.46 -28.35
N SER A 30 6.75 23.49 -29.15
CA SER A 30 7.26 23.35 -30.51
C SER A 30 8.73 22.89 -30.58
N GLN A 31 9.40 22.79 -29.43
CA GLN A 31 10.81 22.39 -29.28
C GLN A 31 10.91 21.15 -28.37
N PRO A 32 10.59 19.94 -28.86
CA PRO A 32 10.68 18.75 -28.02
C PRO A 32 12.13 18.52 -27.58
N GLY A 33 12.33 18.27 -26.29
CA GLY A 33 13.65 18.11 -25.68
C GLY A 33 14.30 19.41 -25.21
N HIS A 34 13.60 20.55 -25.25
CA HIS A 34 14.11 21.86 -24.79
C HIS A 34 14.67 21.86 -23.35
N PHE A 35 14.26 20.90 -22.53
CA PHE A 35 14.67 20.76 -21.13
C PHE A 35 16.06 20.16 -20.95
N ASP A 36 16.61 19.47 -21.97
CA ASP A 36 17.93 18.83 -21.90
C ASP A 36 18.83 19.29 -23.06
N ARG A 37 19.98 19.87 -22.70
CA ARG A 37 20.95 20.40 -23.68
C ARG A 37 21.54 19.33 -24.58
N THR A 38 21.59 18.08 -24.15
CA THR A 38 22.06 16.95 -24.95
C THR A 38 21.14 16.67 -26.15
N LEU A 39 19.87 17.06 -26.04
CA LEU A 39 18.85 16.91 -27.10
C LEU A 39 18.74 18.13 -28.02
N ALA A 40 19.41 19.25 -27.69
CA ALA A 40 19.24 20.54 -28.38
C ALA A 40 19.63 20.51 -29.88
N ARG A 41 20.44 19.56 -30.32
CA ARG A 41 20.85 19.41 -31.73
C ARG A 41 19.80 18.74 -32.62
N GLY A 42 18.65 18.36 -32.06
CA GLY A 42 17.55 17.70 -32.77
C GLY A 42 17.81 16.21 -33.08
N PRO A 43 16.82 15.53 -33.70
CA PRO A 43 16.83 14.08 -33.92
C PRO A 43 17.77 13.65 -35.05
N LYS A 44 19.08 13.62 -34.77
CA LYS A 44 20.08 13.09 -35.72
C LYS A 44 20.06 11.56 -35.84
N THR A 45 19.59 10.86 -34.81
CA THR A 45 19.38 9.41 -34.79
C THR A 45 18.06 9.08 -34.07
N THR A 46 17.52 7.88 -34.28
CA THR A 46 16.30 7.44 -33.58
C THR A 46 16.50 7.33 -32.07
N THR A 47 17.74 7.16 -31.58
CA THR A 47 18.10 7.23 -30.15
C THR A 47 17.65 8.53 -29.49
N TRP A 48 17.63 9.64 -30.24
CA TRP A 48 17.14 10.92 -29.73
C TRP A 48 15.69 10.84 -29.23
N ILE A 49 14.83 10.10 -29.95
CA ILE A 49 13.43 9.92 -29.56
C ILE A 49 13.35 9.16 -28.24
N TRP A 50 14.14 8.10 -28.07
CA TRP A 50 14.14 7.34 -26.81
C TRP A 50 14.67 8.16 -25.64
N ASN A 51 15.73 8.94 -25.85
CA ASN A 51 16.28 9.83 -24.83
C ASN A 51 15.31 10.95 -24.45
N LEU A 52 14.56 11.49 -25.41
CA LEU A 52 13.50 12.48 -25.15
C LEU A 52 12.50 11.96 -24.10
N HIS A 53 12.03 10.73 -24.24
CA HIS A 53 11.09 10.12 -23.29
C HIS A 53 11.77 9.75 -21.97
N ALA A 54 12.95 9.10 -22.05
CA ALA A 54 13.67 8.58 -20.90
C ALA A 54 14.21 9.66 -19.94
N LEU A 55 14.35 10.91 -20.40
CA LEU A 55 14.87 12.04 -19.63
C LEU A 55 13.79 13.06 -19.26
N SER A 56 12.55 12.88 -19.73
CA SER A 56 11.45 13.84 -19.54
C SER A 56 11.17 14.22 -18.08
N HIS A 57 11.31 13.27 -17.15
CA HIS A 57 11.12 13.48 -15.70
C HIS A 57 12.42 13.36 -14.89
N ASP A 58 13.59 13.32 -15.55
CA ASP A 58 14.89 13.37 -14.86
C ASP A 58 15.29 14.84 -14.59
N PHE A 59 14.55 15.51 -13.71
CA PHE A 59 14.64 16.97 -13.53
C PHE A 59 16.04 17.47 -13.14
N ASP A 60 16.82 16.69 -12.40
CA ASP A 60 18.21 17.02 -12.03
C ASP A 60 19.14 17.05 -13.24
N SER A 61 18.81 16.33 -14.31
CA SER A 61 19.56 16.39 -15.57
C SER A 61 19.27 17.66 -16.37
N HIS A 62 18.13 18.32 -16.12
CA HIS A 62 17.72 19.53 -16.84
C HIS A 62 18.43 20.78 -16.31
N THR A 63 18.67 20.84 -15.00
CA THR A 63 19.26 21.98 -14.30
C THR A 63 19.94 21.54 -13.01
N SER A 64 20.95 22.30 -12.57
CA SER A 64 21.59 22.12 -11.26
C SER A 64 20.94 22.96 -10.14
N ASP A 65 19.92 23.75 -10.48
CA ASP A 65 19.17 24.55 -9.51
C ASP A 65 18.13 23.71 -8.78
N LEU A 66 18.42 23.36 -7.53
CA LEU A 66 17.53 22.57 -6.66
C LEU A 66 16.19 23.28 -6.41
N GLU A 67 16.14 24.61 -6.46
CA GLU A 67 14.88 25.35 -6.30
C GLU A 67 13.94 25.10 -7.49
N ASP A 68 14.45 25.20 -8.73
CA ASP A 68 13.70 24.89 -9.94
C ASP A 68 13.27 23.42 -10.00
N VAL A 69 14.16 22.48 -9.62
CA VAL A 69 13.80 21.05 -9.48
C VAL A 69 12.64 20.87 -8.49
N SER A 70 12.72 21.49 -7.31
CA SER A 70 11.68 21.40 -6.28
C SER A 70 10.34 21.95 -6.79
N ARG A 71 10.36 23.04 -7.56
CA ARG A 71 9.16 23.62 -8.19
C ARG A 71 8.55 22.69 -9.23
N LYS A 72 9.37 22.06 -10.08
CA LYS A 72 8.91 21.06 -11.06
C LYS A 72 8.26 19.86 -10.38
N ILE A 73 8.90 19.32 -9.34
CA ILE A 73 8.36 18.20 -8.54
C ILE A 73 7.00 18.58 -7.95
N PHE A 74 6.90 19.75 -7.30
CA PHE A 74 5.66 20.20 -6.66
C PHE A 74 4.51 20.37 -7.67
N ALA A 75 4.78 20.97 -8.83
CA ALA A 75 3.80 21.09 -9.89
C ALA A 75 3.40 19.73 -10.50
N ALA A 76 4.37 18.82 -10.66
CA ALA A 76 4.12 17.46 -11.14
C ALA A 76 3.25 16.65 -10.16
N HIS A 77 3.41 16.84 -8.85
CA HIS A 77 2.53 16.23 -7.84
C HIS A 77 1.06 16.64 -8.05
N PHE A 78 0.78 17.91 -8.31
CA PHE A 78 -0.57 18.37 -8.65
C PHE A 78 -1.09 17.77 -9.96
N GLY A 79 -0.25 17.66 -10.98
CA GLY A 79 -0.59 16.96 -12.22
C GLY A 79 -0.97 15.50 -11.98
N HIS A 80 -0.21 14.80 -11.14
CA HIS A 80 -0.50 13.42 -10.77
C HIS A 80 -1.80 13.29 -9.96
N LEU A 81 -2.03 14.18 -8.98
CA LEU A 81 -3.30 14.22 -8.22
C LEU A 81 -4.50 14.47 -9.13
N ALA A 82 -4.37 15.34 -10.14
CA ALA A 82 -5.44 15.55 -11.11
C ALA A 82 -5.78 14.27 -11.89
N VAL A 83 -4.77 13.50 -12.32
CA VAL A 83 -4.98 12.21 -13.00
C VAL A 83 -5.68 11.22 -12.07
N ILE A 84 -5.29 11.15 -10.79
CA ILE A 84 -5.98 10.32 -9.79
C ILE A 84 -7.45 10.73 -9.66
N PHE A 85 -7.75 12.03 -9.55
CA PHE A 85 -9.13 12.50 -9.45
C PHE A 85 -9.95 12.25 -10.72
N ILE A 86 -9.36 12.36 -11.91
CA ILE A 86 -10.02 12.00 -13.17
C ILE A 86 -10.33 10.50 -13.19
N TRP A 87 -9.37 9.66 -12.84
CA TRP A 87 -9.57 8.22 -12.75
C TRP A 87 -10.69 7.87 -11.75
N LEU A 88 -10.64 8.44 -10.54
CA LEU A 88 -11.64 8.21 -9.51
C LEU A 88 -13.02 8.69 -9.95
N SER A 89 -13.12 9.90 -10.53
CA SER A 89 -14.34 10.43 -11.14
C SER A 89 -14.89 9.48 -12.20
N GLY A 90 -14.04 8.93 -13.06
CA GLY A 90 -14.41 7.93 -14.05
C GLY A 90 -15.03 6.69 -13.41
N MET A 91 -14.44 6.17 -12.34
CA MET A 91 -14.99 5.01 -11.61
C MET A 91 -16.39 5.28 -11.06
N TYR A 92 -16.61 6.44 -10.42
CA TYR A 92 -17.94 6.84 -9.92
C TYR A 92 -18.94 7.07 -11.06
N PHE A 93 -18.52 7.68 -12.17
CA PHE A 93 -19.37 7.94 -13.33
C PHE A 93 -19.84 6.64 -13.99
N HIS A 94 -18.91 5.68 -14.17
CA HIS A 94 -19.24 4.34 -14.68
C HIS A 94 -20.22 3.62 -13.76
N GLY A 95 -20.01 3.69 -12.44
CA GLY A 95 -20.98 3.24 -11.44
C GLY A 95 -22.35 3.89 -11.59
N ALA A 96 -22.41 5.18 -11.89
CA ALA A 96 -23.67 5.91 -12.00
C ALA A 96 -24.44 5.64 -13.31
N LYS A 97 -23.75 5.35 -14.42
CA LYS A 97 -24.35 5.33 -15.77
C LYS A 97 -24.38 3.97 -16.44
N PHE A 98 -23.45 3.08 -16.14
CA PHE A 98 -23.23 1.83 -16.87
C PHE A 98 -23.06 0.64 -15.93
N SER A 99 -23.79 0.64 -14.82
CA SER A 99 -23.64 -0.37 -13.77
C SER A 99 -24.98 -0.92 -13.30
N ASN A 100 -24.93 -2.07 -12.63
CA ASN A 100 -26.06 -2.66 -11.91
C ASN A 100 -26.04 -2.37 -10.41
N TYR A 101 -25.46 -1.25 -9.97
CA TYR A 101 -25.24 -0.95 -8.55
C TYR A 101 -26.50 -1.02 -7.67
N GLU A 102 -27.62 -0.41 -8.09
CA GLU A 102 -28.86 -0.43 -7.30
C GLU A 102 -29.48 -1.83 -7.22
N ALA A 103 -29.40 -2.60 -8.32
CA ALA A 103 -29.85 -3.99 -8.34
C ALA A 103 -28.96 -4.89 -7.45
N TRP A 104 -27.64 -4.67 -7.48
CA TRP A 104 -26.71 -5.33 -6.58
C TRP A 104 -26.96 -4.95 -5.12
N LEU A 105 -27.25 -3.68 -4.82
CA LEU A 105 -27.48 -3.22 -3.46
C LEU A 105 -28.71 -3.91 -2.85
N ALA A 106 -29.73 -4.21 -3.66
CA ALA A 106 -30.94 -4.93 -3.25
C ALA A 106 -30.71 -6.43 -3.05
N ASN A 107 -29.76 -7.04 -3.78
CA ASN A 107 -29.39 -8.45 -3.63
C ASN A 107 -27.87 -8.67 -3.78
N PRO A 108 -27.06 -8.32 -2.76
CA PRO A 108 -25.59 -8.36 -2.86
C PRO A 108 -25.00 -9.77 -3.00
N LEU A 109 -25.78 -10.80 -2.65
CA LEU A 109 -25.36 -12.20 -2.67
C LEU A 109 -25.67 -12.88 -4.01
N GLY A 110 -26.78 -12.49 -4.65
CA GLY A 110 -27.25 -13.09 -5.90
C GLY A 110 -26.83 -12.35 -7.18
N VAL A 111 -26.48 -11.06 -7.10
CA VAL A 111 -26.08 -10.25 -8.25
C VAL A 111 -24.57 -10.04 -8.24
N LYS A 112 -23.92 -10.09 -9.41
CA LYS A 112 -22.47 -9.80 -9.53
C LYS A 112 -22.24 -8.32 -9.84
N PRO A 113 -21.26 -7.66 -9.21
CA PRO A 113 -20.92 -6.27 -9.54
C PRO A 113 -20.48 -6.13 -11.00
N SER A 114 -21.08 -5.21 -11.74
CA SER A 114 -20.67 -4.84 -13.10
C SER A 114 -20.81 -3.33 -13.31
N ALA A 115 -19.82 -2.71 -13.95
CA ALA A 115 -19.80 -1.27 -14.23
C ALA A 115 -19.19 -0.92 -15.61
N GLN A 116 -19.07 -1.90 -16.50
CA GLN A 116 -18.54 -1.71 -17.84
C GLN A 116 -19.38 -2.52 -18.83
N VAL A 117 -19.88 -1.83 -19.86
CA VAL A 117 -20.68 -2.40 -20.94
C VAL A 117 -19.96 -2.18 -22.25
N VAL A 118 -19.82 -3.23 -23.03
CA VAL A 118 -19.10 -3.25 -24.31
C VAL A 118 -20.07 -2.97 -25.46
N TRP A 119 -19.64 -2.15 -26.42
CA TRP A 119 -20.44 -1.89 -27.62
C TRP A 119 -20.51 -3.09 -28.58
N PRO A 120 -21.68 -3.40 -29.15
CA PRO A 120 -21.87 -4.55 -30.06
C PRO A 120 -21.42 -4.21 -31.49
N ILE A 121 -20.12 -4.32 -31.75
CA ILE A 121 -19.54 -3.96 -33.06
C ILE A 121 -19.10 -5.20 -33.85
N VAL A 122 -18.22 -6.01 -33.25
CA VAL A 122 -17.53 -7.14 -33.93
C VAL A 122 -17.82 -8.49 -33.26
N GLY A 123 -18.92 -8.61 -32.51
CA GLY A 123 -19.22 -9.77 -31.66
C GLY A 123 -18.60 -9.70 -30.26
N GLN A 124 -17.90 -8.60 -29.93
CA GLN A 124 -17.33 -8.36 -28.61
C GLN A 124 -18.37 -8.13 -27.50
N ASP A 125 -19.64 -7.95 -27.86
CA ASP A 125 -20.76 -7.93 -26.92
C ASP A 125 -20.99 -9.28 -26.22
N ILE A 126 -20.36 -10.37 -26.69
CA ILE A 126 -20.25 -11.63 -25.94
C ILE A 126 -19.60 -11.43 -24.56
N LEU A 127 -18.80 -10.38 -24.37
CA LEU A 127 -18.21 -10.01 -23.08
C LEU A 127 -19.24 -9.43 -22.09
N ASN A 128 -20.41 -9.00 -22.57
CA ASN A 128 -21.50 -8.55 -21.71
C ASN A 128 -22.26 -9.76 -21.16
N ALA A 129 -21.64 -10.47 -20.22
CA ALA A 129 -22.23 -11.63 -19.57
C ALA A 129 -23.45 -11.23 -18.71
N ASP A 130 -24.39 -12.16 -18.55
CA ASP A 130 -25.48 -12.01 -17.57
C ASP A 130 -24.89 -12.05 -16.16
N VAL A 131 -24.94 -10.90 -15.48
CA VAL A 131 -24.43 -10.73 -14.10
C VAL A 131 -25.56 -10.71 -13.07
N GLY A 132 -26.79 -10.98 -13.49
CA GLY A 132 -28.00 -10.89 -12.67
C GLY A 132 -28.56 -9.48 -12.57
N GLY A 133 -29.77 -9.36 -12.01
CA GLY A 133 -30.47 -8.08 -11.89
C GLY A 133 -30.97 -7.50 -13.22
N GLY A 134 -31.11 -8.35 -14.25
CA GLY A 134 -31.52 -7.93 -15.59
C GLY A 134 -30.44 -7.13 -16.35
N PHE A 135 -29.17 -7.23 -15.93
CA PHE A 135 -28.06 -6.46 -16.48
C PHE A 135 -27.03 -7.37 -17.16
N HIS A 136 -26.50 -6.90 -18.30
CA HIS A 136 -25.45 -7.58 -19.05
C HIS A 136 -24.23 -6.66 -19.15
N GLY A 137 -23.06 -7.16 -18.75
CA GLY A 137 -21.83 -6.38 -18.73
C GLY A 137 -20.63 -7.18 -18.26
N ILE A 138 -19.46 -6.54 -18.19
CA ILE A 138 -18.25 -7.15 -17.64
C ILE A 138 -18.35 -7.12 -16.11
N GLN A 139 -18.18 -8.29 -15.48
CA GLN A 139 -18.05 -8.37 -14.02
C GLN A 139 -16.77 -7.66 -13.57
N ILE A 140 -16.89 -6.73 -12.61
CA ILE A 140 -15.74 -6.01 -12.05
C ILE A 140 -15.26 -6.69 -10.76
N THR A 141 -13.95 -6.61 -10.50
CA THR A 141 -13.31 -7.19 -9.30
C THR A 141 -12.56 -6.14 -8.47
N SER A 142 -12.89 -4.86 -8.65
CA SER A 142 -12.26 -3.73 -7.95
C SER A 142 -12.81 -3.47 -6.55
N GLY A 143 -13.95 -4.07 -6.19
CA GLY A 143 -14.59 -3.89 -4.88
C GLY A 143 -15.35 -2.57 -4.70
N LEU A 144 -15.53 -1.78 -5.76
CA LEU A 144 -16.15 -0.45 -5.68
C LEU A 144 -17.58 -0.48 -5.12
N PHE A 145 -18.38 -1.48 -5.45
CA PHE A 145 -19.76 -1.60 -4.97
C PHE A 145 -19.82 -1.75 -3.45
N GLN A 146 -18.94 -2.59 -2.89
CA GLN A 146 -18.81 -2.81 -1.46
C GLN A 146 -18.34 -1.53 -0.74
N VAL A 147 -17.39 -0.79 -1.33
CA VAL A 147 -16.93 0.51 -0.82
C VAL A 147 -18.08 1.53 -0.81
N TRP A 148 -18.84 1.64 -1.89
CA TRP A 148 -19.96 2.59 -1.98
C TRP A 148 -21.07 2.26 -0.98
N ARG A 149 -21.44 0.97 -0.84
CA ARG A 149 -22.38 0.53 0.21
C ARG A 149 -21.86 0.91 1.60
N ALA A 150 -20.60 0.58 1.90
CA ALA A 150 -19.99 0.92 3.19
C ALA A 150 -19.99 2.42 3.46
N ALA A 151 -19.89 3.27 2.42
CA ALA A 151 -19.95 4.72 2.54
C ALA A 151 -21.38 5.29 2.65
N GLY A 152 -22.43 4.46 2.49
CA GLY A 152 -23.84 4.87 2.58
C GLY A 152 -24.44 5.39 1.26
N PHE A 153 -23.84 5.06 0.11
CA PHE A 153 -24.48 5.30 -1.18
C PHE A 153 -25.67 4.35 -1.36
N THR A 154 -26.80 4.88 -1.79
CA THR A 154 -28.06 4.14 -1.99
C THR A 154 -28.61 4.26 -3.41
N ASN A 155 -28.11 5.23 -4.20
CA ASN A 155 -28.57 5.44 -5.56
C ASN A 155 -27.49 6.00 -6.49
N THR A 156 -27.74 5.90 -7.79
CA THR A 156 -26.87 6.35 -8.87
C THR A 156 -26.70 7.88 -8.94
N PHE A 157 -27.67 8.66 -8.45
CA PHE A 157 -27.56 10.12 -8.42
C PHE A 157 -26.42 10.58 -7.52
N GLN A 158 -26.28 9.98 -6.34
CA GLN A 158 -25.16 10.27 -5.44
C GLN A 158 -23.80 9.95 -6.10
N LEU A 159 -23.68 8.80 -6.77
CA LEU A 159 -22.45 8.44 -7.51
C LEU A 159 -22.15 9.46 -8.61
N TYR A 160 -23.17 9.92 -9.33
CA TYR A 160 -23.03 10.94 -10.36
C TYR A 160 -22.53 12.28 -9.79
N CYS A 161 -23.12 12.75 -8.68
CA CYS A 161 -22.66 13.96 -8.00
C CYS A 161 -21.20 13.84 -7.53
N THR A 162 -20.81 12.69 -6.97
CA THR A 162 -19.42 12.43 -6.57
C THR A 162 -18.47 12.45 -7.75
N ALA A 163 -18.87 11.90 -8.90
CA ALA A 163 -18.07 11.97 -10.13
C ALA A 163 -17.83 13.43 -10.56
N ILE A 164 -18.88 14.25 -10.61
CA ILE A 164 -18.74 15.68 -10.95
C ILE A 164 -17.82 16.39 -9.94
N GLY A 165 -17.97 16.12 -8.64
CA GLY A 165 -17.09 16.64 -7.59
C GLY A 165 -15.63 16.24 -7.81
N GLY A 166 -15.36 14.99 -8.17
CA GLY A 166 -14.03 14.50 -8.52
C GLY A 166 -13.44 15.23 -9.73
N LEU A 167 -14.23 15.49 -10.77
CA LEU A 167 -13.78 16.23 -11.94
C LEU A 167 -13.46 17.71 -11.63
N VAL A 168 -14.27 18.36 -10.78
CA VAL A 168 -13.98 19.71 -10.28
C VAL A 168 -12.69 19.71 -9.46
N ALA A 169 -12.49 18.73 -8.58
CA ALA A 169 -11.24 18.58 -7.83
C ALA A 169 -10.03 18.39 -8.77
N ALA A 170 -10.16 17.60 -9.83
CA ALA A 170 -9.10 17.45 -10.84
C ALA A 170 -8.75 18.78 -11.52
N ALA A 171 -9.75 19.56 -11.92
CA ALA A 171 -9.55 20.89 -12.51
C ALA A 171 -8.84 21.84 -11.55
N LEU A 172 -9.20 21.81 -10.26
CA LEU A 172 -8.53 22.58 -9.22
C LEU A 172 -7.08 22.14 -9.02
N MET A 173 -6.78 20.84 -9.06
CA MET A 173 -5.41 20.33 -8.98
C MET A 173 -4.57 20.78 -10.17
N LEU A 174 -5.08 20.68 -11.41
CA LEU A 174 -4.38 21.18 -12.60
C LEU A 174 -4.09 22.68 -12.50
N PHE A 175 -5.09 23.46 -12.04
CA PHE A 175 -4.92 24.89 -11.83
C PHE A 175 -3.87 25.20 -10.76
N ALA A 176 -3.88 24.50 -9.62
CA ALA A 176 -2.91 24.67 -8.55
C ALA A 176 -1.47 24.34 -9.02
N GLY A 177 -1.30 23.27 -9.80
CA GLY A 177 0.00 22.92 -10.39
C GLY A 177 0.54 24.00 -11.32
N TRP A 178 -0.31 24.52 -12.22
CA TRP A 178 0.06 25.66 -13.07
C TRP A 178 0.37 26.92 -12.24
N PHE A 179 -0.46 27.24 -11.24
CA PHE A 179 -0.33 28.43 -10.42
C PHE A 179 0.98 28.42 -9.62
N HIS A 180 1.30 27.30 -8.98
CA HIS A 180 2.50 27.15 -8.16
C HIS A 180 3.80 26.90 -8.95
N TYR A 181 3.72 26.83 -10.29
CA TYR A 181 4.90 26.84 -11.15
C TYR A 181 5.07 28.16 -11.89
N HIS A 182 4.00 28.65 -12.53
CA HIS A 182 4.06 29.82 -13.42
C HIS A 182 3.75 31.15 -12.74
N LYS A 183 3.00 31.17 -11.63
CA LYS A 183 2.48 32.42 -11.04
C LYS A 183 3.07 32.73 -9.67
N ARG A 184 3.10 31.75 -8.77
CA ARG A 184 3.57 31.87 -7.39
C ARG A 184 4.39 30.65 -7.01
N ALA A 185 5.61 30.58 -7.52
CA ALA A 185 6.49 29.45 -7.28
C ALA A 185 7.18 29.56 -5.92
N PRO A 186 7.03 28.59 -5.00
CA PRO A 186 7.69 28.64 -3.70
C PRO A 186 9.22 28.66 -3.82
N LYS A 187 9.89 29.28 -2.84
CA LYS A 187 11.36 29.23 -2.72
C LYS A 187 11.82 27.96 -2.02
N LEU A 188 13.09 27.60 -2.19
CA LEU A 188 13.68 26.39 -1.61
C LEU A 188 13.52 26.32 -0.08
N GLU A 189 13.62 27.45 0.61
CA GLU A 189 13.42 27.52 2.07
C GLU A 189 12.03 27.06 2.53
N TRP A 190 11.01 27.17 1.68
CA TRP A 190 9.67 26.68 1.98
C TRP A 190 9.61 25.15 1.88
N PHE A 191 10.22 24.57 0.84
CA PHE A 191 10.29 23.12 0.66
C PHE A 191 11.12 22.42 1.75
N GLN A 192 12.17 23.08 2.23
CA GLN A 192 13.05 22.55 3.27
C GLN A 192 12.48 22.69 4.70
N ASN A 193 11.27 23.22 4.85
CA ASN A 193 10.61 23.36 6.15
C ASN A 193 9.96 22.05 6.61
N VAL A 194 10.80 21.07 6.95
CA VAL A 194 10.36 19.69 7.24
C VAL A 194 9.54 19.59 8.53
N GLU A 195 9.84 20.38 9.56
CA GLU A 195 9.05 20.43 10.79
C GLU A 195 7.62 20.89 10.52
N SER A 196 7.44 21.99 9.76
CA SER A 196 6.11 22.46 9.37
C SER A 196 5.40 21.44 8.49
N MET A 197 6.09 20.88 7.49
CA MET A 197 5.51 19.87 6.59
C MET A 197 5.00 18.65 7.37
N LEU A 198 5.79 18.10 8.30
CA LEU A 198 5.38 16.95 9.12
C LEU A 198 4.24 17.29 10.07
N ASN A 199 4.27 18.44 10.75
CA ASN A 199 3.16 18.85 11.61
C ASN A 199 1.84 18.96 10.81
N HIS A 200 1.88 19.58 9.62
CA HIS A 200 0.68 19.73 8.77
C HIS A 200 0.23 18.41 8.15
N HIS A 201 1.14 17.51 7.77
CA HIS A 201 0.77 16.21 7.22
C HIS A 201 0.22 15.27 8.31
N LEU A 202 0.81 15.25 9.50
CA LEU A 202 0.33 14.44 10.61
C LEU A 202 -0.99 14.99 11.14
N ALA A 203 -1.04 16.24 11.62
CA ALA A 203 -2.27 16.76 12.22
C ALA A 203 -3.34 17.12 11.17
N GLY A 204 -2.95 17.80 10.09
CA GLY A 204 -3.87 18.26 9.06
C GLY A 204 -4.32 17.12 8.14
N LEU A 205 -3.41 16.59 7.32
CA LEU A 205 -3.76 15.62 6.28
C LEU A 205 -4.27 14.30 6.89
N LEU A 206 -3.53 13.70 7.81
CA LEU A 206 -3.92 12.41 8.43
C LEU A 206 -4.94 12.62 9.55
N GLY A 207 -4.67 13.51 10.50
CA GLY A 207 -5.53 13.75 11.67
C GLY A 207 -6.93 14.25 11.30
N LEU A 208 -7.03 15.39 10.59
CA LEU A 208 -8.34 15.91 10.15
C LEU A 208 -8.98 15.02 9.07
N GLY A 209 -8.19 14.32 8.27
CA GLY A 209 -8.68 13.31 7.32
C GLY A 209 -9.41 12.17 8.04
N CYS A 210 -8.77 11.54 9.03
CA CYS A 210 -9.39 10.51 9.87
C CYS A 210 -10.60 11.05 10.65
N LEU A 211 -10.52 12.27 11.18
CA LEU A 211 -11.63 12.87 11.93
C LEU A 211 -12.86 13.08 11.04
N SER A 212 -12.64 13.64 9.85
CA SER A 212 -13.71 13.89 8.87
C SER A 212 -14.33 12.58 8.38
N TRP A 213 -13.52 11.55 8.18
CA TRP A 213 -14.03 10.23 7.80
C TRP A 213 -14.80 9.55 8.93
N ALA A 214 -14.33 9.63 10.19
CA ALA A 214 -15.08 9.15 11.35
C ALA A 214 -16.44 9.85 11.47
N ALA A 215 -16.48 11.17 11.26
CA ALA A 215 -17.74 11.94 11.25
C ALA A 215 -18.68 11.47 10.13
N HIS A 216 -18.18 11.28 8.90
CA HIS A 216 -18.97 10.70 7.81
C HIS A 216 -19.50 9.31 8.18
N GLN A 217 -18.65 8.46 8.76
CA GLN A 217 -19.04 7.13 9.17
C GLN A 217 -20.17 7.17 10.21
N ILE A 218 -20.03 7.99 11.25
CA ILE A 218 -21.01 8.09 12.35
C ILE A 218 -22.36 8.63 11.86
N HIS A 219 -22.34 9.68 11.03
CA HIS A 219 -23.55 10.43 10.69
C HIS A 219 -24.24 9.97 9.40
N VAL A 220 -23.54 9.23 8.52
CA VAL A 220 -24.07 8.80 7.23
C VAL A 220 -23.97 7.29 7.04
N ALA A 221 -22.75 6.74 7.12
CA ALA A 221 -22.53 5.34 6.77
C ALA A 221 -23.23 4.38 7.74
N LEU A 222 -23.07 4.61 9.05
CA LEU A 222 -23.63 3.80 10.11
C LEU A 222 -25.16 3.69 10.06
N PRO A 223 -25.93 4.80 10.10
CA PRO A 223 -27.39 4.69 10.06
C PRO A 223 -27.90 4.04 8.77
N THR A 224 -27.29 4.39 7.63
CA THR A 224 -27.66 3.80 6.32
C THR A 224 -27.42 2.30 6.31
N ASN A 225 -26.23 1.84 6.73
CA ASN A 225 -25.90 0.41 6.72
C ASN A 225 -26.69 -0.37 7.77
N LYS A 226 -27.01 0.23 8.93
CA LYS A 226 -27.87 -0.41 9.92
C LYS A 226 -29.26 -0.74 9.36
N LEU A 227 -29.82 0.15 8.55
CA LEU A 227 -31.11 -0.08 7.88
C LEU A 227 -30.98 -1.08 6.71
N LEU A 228 -29.92 -0.98 5.91
CA LEU A 228 -29.64 -1.95 4.84
C LEU A 228 -29.45 -3.37 5.37
N ASP A 229 -28.73 -3.52 6.48
CA ASP A 229 -28.48 -4.81 7.12
C ASP A 229 -29.74 -5.36 7.82
N ALA A 230 -30.66 -4.48 8.22
CA ALA A 230 -32.00 -4.84 8.72
C ALA A 230 -32.99 -5.21 7.60
N GLY A 231 -32.59 -5.17 6.33
CA GLY A 231 -33.43 -5.53 5.19
C GLY A 231 -34.46 -4.48 4.79
N VAL A 232 -34.29 -3.23 5.24
CA VAL A 232 -35.13 -2.10 4.81
C VAL A 232 -34.89 -1.87 3.32
N ALA A 233 -35.98 -1.74 2.54
CA ALA A 233 -35.87 -1.52 1.11
C ALA A 233 -35.17 -0.18 0.84
N ILE A 234 -34.31 -0.14 -0.17
CA ILE A 234 -33.42 1.00 -0.48
C ILE A 234 -34.19 2.33 -0.58
N LYS A 235 -35.38 2.29 -1.20
CA LYS A 235 -36.26 3.46 -1.39
C LYS A 235 -36.86 4.02 -0.09
N ASP A 236 -36.91 3.21 0.97
CA ASP A 236 -37.51 3.54 2.26
C ASP A 236 -36.44 3.99 3.27
N ILE A 237 -35.15 3.96 2.89
CA ILE A 237 -34.06 4.48 3.70
C ILE A 237 -34.01 6.01 3.55
N PRO A 238 -34.09 6.77 4.66
CA PRO A 238 -33.94 8.23 4.64
C PRO A 238 -32.65 8.66 3.95
N LEU A 239 -32.69 9.77 3.22
CA LEU A 239 -31.48 10.29 2.60
C LEU A 239 -30.49 10.78 3.68
N PRO A 240 -29.17 10.76 3.42
CA PRO A 240 -28.16 11.10 4.43
C PRO A 240 -28.38 12.43 5.19
N HIS A 241 -28.89 13.45 4.51
CA HIS A 241 -29.15 14.75 5.14
C HIS A 241 -30.31 14.71 6.15
N GLU A 242 -31.25 13.77 6.03
CA GLU A 242 -32.35 13.61 6.97
C GLU A 242 -31.86 13.11 8.34
N PHE A 243 -30.86 12.21 8.37
CA PHE A 243 -30.22 11.78 9.62
C PHE A 243 -29.49 12.93 10.33
N ILE A 244 -28.98 13.91 9.58
CA ILE A 244 -28.29 15.09 10.13
C ILE A 244 -29.31 16.09 10.68
N LEU A 245 -30.37 16.36 9.92
CA LEU A 245 -31.36 17.39 10.26
C LEU A 245 -32.35 16.91 11.33
N ASN A 246 -32.64 15.61 11.37
CA ASN A 246 -33.59 15.02 12.30
C ASN A 246 -32.88 14.07 13.27
N ARG A 247 -32.56 14.61 14.46
CA ARG A 247 -31.94 13.85 15.55
C ARG A 247 -32.78 12.65 15.98
N ASP A 248 -34.11 12.71 15.85
CA ASP A 248 -34.98 11.62 16.30
C ASP A 248 -34.78 10.35 15.44
N LEU A 249 -34.46 10.50 14.14
CA LEU A 249 -34.10 9.37 13.28
C LEU A 249 -32.82 8.69 13.77
N MET A 250 -31.80 9.47 14.13
CA MET A 250 -30.56 8.93 14.70
C MET A 250 -30.82 8.28 16.07
N ALA A 251 -31.62 8.91 16.92
CA ALA A 251 -31.93 8.41 18.26
C ALA A 251 -32.73 7.09 18.25
N GLN A 252 -33.55 6.85 17.22
CA GLN A 252 -34.22 5.56 17.03
C GLN A 252 -33.23 4.43 16.75
N LEU A 253 -32.15 4.73 16.03
CA LEU A 253 -31.10 3.76 15.70
C LEU A 253 -30.06 3.63 16.81
N TYR A 254 -29.70 4.76 17.44
CA TYR A 254 -28.64 4.91 18.42
C TYR A 254 -29.15 5.78 19.58
N PRO A 255 -29.76 5.17 20.62
CA PRO A 255 -30.43 5.89 21.70
C PRO A 255 -29.56 6.93 22.42
N SER A 256 -28.23 6.80 22.39
CA SER A 256 -27.31 7.76 22.99
C SER A 256 -27.41 9.17 22.37
N PHE A 257 -27.88 9.29 21.12
CA PHE A 257 -28.08 10.59 20.45
C PHE A 257 -29.10 11.48 21.18
N ASN A 258 -30.03 10.90 21.97
CA ASN A 258 -30.95 11.68 22.81
C ASN A 258 -30.23 12.51 23.89
N GLN A 259 -29.04 12.07 24.31
CA GLN A 259 -28.23 12.77 25.33
C GLN A 259 -27.51 14.01 24.77
N GLY A 260 -27.49 14.18 23.44
CA GLY A 260 -26.77 15.25 22.77
C GLY A 260 -25.25 15.16 22.96
N LEU A 261 -24.59 16.32 22.93
CA LEU A 261 -23.13 16.43 23.02
C LEU A 261 -22.62 16.57 24.47
N THR A 262 -23.50 16.58 25.46
CA THR A 262 -23.09 16.71 26.88
C THR A 262 -22.07 15.65 27.29
N PRO A 263 -22.25 14.35 26.98
CA PRO A 263 -21.27 13.32 27.38
C PRO A 263 -19.86 13.55 26.80
N PHE A 264 -19.75 14.16 25.61
CA PHE A 264 -18.46 14.52 25.02
C PHE A 264 -17.74 15.58 25.85
N TRP A 265 -18.41 16.69 26.17
CA TRP A 265 -17.83 17.82 26.91
C TRP A 265 -17.55 17.50 28.39
N THR A 266 -18.28 16.55 28.97
CA THR A 266 -18.06 16.09 30.35
C THR A 266 -17.14 14.88 30.44
N LEU A 267 -16.55 14.43 29.32
CA LEU A 267 -15.69 13.23 29.25
C LEU A 267 -16.38 11.93 29.73
N ASN A 268 -17.72 11.86 29.68
CA ASN A 268 -18.50 10.67 30.00
C ASN A 268 -18.70 9.81 28.73
N TRP A 269 -17.61 9.42 28.09
CA TRP A 269 -17.63 8.84 26.74
C TRP A 269 -18.25 7.44 26.65
N GLY A 270 -18.41 6.74 27.79
CA GLY A 270 -19.09 5.44 27.83
C GLY A 270 -20.53 5.47 27.30
N GLN A 271 -21.16 6.65 27.24
CA GLN A 271 -22.50 6.81 26.68
C GLN A 271 -22.58 6.58 25.16
N TYR A 272 -21.45 6.65 24.42
CA TYR A 272 -21.42 6.52 22.96
C TYR A 272 -21.18 5.07 22.46
N ALA A 273 -21.28 4.08 23.35
CA ALA A 273 -20.96 2.68 23.05
C ALA A 273 -21.93 1.99 22.06
N ASP A 274 -23.02 2.64 21.65
CA ASP A 274 -23.96 2.12 20.66
C ASP A 274 -23.52 2.37 19.20
N PHE A 275 -22.65 3.36 18.95
CA PHE A 275 -22.08 3.64 17.63
C PHE A 275 -20.54 3.71 17.59
N LEU A 276 -19.86 3.83 18.74
CA LEU A 276 -18.41 3.65 18.89
C LEU A 276 -18.14 2.36 19.65
N THR A 277 -18.08 1.25 18.92
CA THR A 277 -17.95 -0.08 19.51
C THR A 277 -16.50 -0.57 19.53
N PHE A 278 -16.26 -1.68 20.22
CA PHE A 278 -15.00 -2.42 20.19
C PHE A 278 -15.29 -3.92 20.17
N LYS A 279 -16.14 -4.35 19.23
CA LYS A 279 -16.62 -5.74 19.18
C LYS A 279 -15.49 -6.69 18.78
N GLY A 280 -14.72 -6.30 17.75
CA GLY A 280 -13.82 -7.23 17.08
C GLY A 280 -14.59 -8.20 16.17
N GLY A 281 -13.86 -8.99 15.40
CA GLY A 281 -14.44 -9.96 14.47
C GLY A 281 -15.15 -9.31 13.26
N LEU A 282 -16.19 -9.99 12.77
CA LEU A 282 -16.92 -9.66 11.55
C LEU A 282 -18.41 -9.56 11.87
N ASN A 283 -19.11 -8.69 11.14
CA ASN A 283 -20.56 -8.62 11.14
C ASN A 283 -21.12 -9.90 10.48
N PRO A 284 -21.85 -10.78 11.19
CA PRO A 284 -22.33 -12.05 10.64
C PRO A 284 -23.29 -11.89 9.46
N GLN A 285 -23.94 -10.75 9.31
CA GLN A 285 -24.88 -10.49 8.22
C GLN A 285 -24.16 -10.17 6.90
N THR A 286 -22.98 -9.53 6.98
CA THR A 286 -22.30 -8.98 5.80
C THR A 286 -20.93 -9.61 5.55
N GLY A 287 -20.34 -10.28 6.54
CA GLY A 287 -18.98 -10.83 6.48
C GLY A 287 -17.88 -9.77 6.46
N GLY A 288 -18.22 -8.49 6.61
CA GLY A 288 -17.27 -7.39 6.73
C GLY A 288 -17.04 -6.97 8.19
N LEU A 289 -16.05 -6.13 8.45
CA LEU A 289 -15.84 -5.51 9.76
C LEU A 289 -17.07 -4.72 10.21
N TRP A 290 -17.25 -4.62 11.53
CA TRP A 290 -18.25 -3.74 12.11
C TRP A 290 -17.93 -2.28 11.78
N LEU A 291 -18.82 -1.60 11.05
CA LEU A 291 -18.60 -0.20 10.68
C LEU A 291 -18.47 0.71 11.92
N SER A 292 -19.08 0.35 13.05
CA SER A 292 -18.96 1.08 14.31
C SER A 292 -17.58 0.92 14.94
N ASP A 293 -16.92 -0.24 14.78
CA ASP A 293 -15.52 -0.43 15.14
C ASP A 293 -14.62 0.39 14.20
N THR A 294 -14.94 0.46 12.90
CA THR A 294 -14.17 1.30 11.96
C THR A 294 -14.30 2.80 12.26
N ALA A 295 -15.49 3.27 12.68
CA ALA A 295 -15.69 4.66 13.10
C ALA A 295 -14.87 4.98 14.35
N HIS A 296 -14.88 4.09 15.34
CA HIS A 296 -14.06 4.22 16.54
C HIS A 296 -12.56 4.18 16.22
N HIS A 297 -12.14 3.29 15.32
CA HIS A 297 -10.76 3.22 14.83
C HIS A 297 -10.30 4.54 14.21
N HIS A 298 -11.08 5.13 13.30
CA HIS A 298 -10.72 6.41 12.67
C HIS A 298 -10.73 7.56 13.66
N LEU A 299 -11.65 7.57 14.63
CA LEU A 299 -11.64 8.58 15.70
C LEU A 299 -10.38 8.48 16.57
N ALA A 300 -9.97 7.26 16.94
CA ALA A 300 -8.74 7.03 17.70
C ALA A 300 -7.48 7.46 16.92
N LEU A 301 -7.40 7.11 15.63
CA LEU A 301 -6.31 7.55 14.75
C LEU A 301 -6.30 9.07 14.55
N ALA A 302 -7.47 9.70 14.44
CA ALA A 302 -7.57 11.15 14.34
C ALA A 302 -6.93 11.84 15.55
N VAL A 303 -7.26 11.39 16.77
CA VAL A 303 -6.67 11.92 18.00
C VAL A 303 -5.16 11.68 18.03
N LEU A 304 -4.72 10.46 17.69
CA LEU A 304 -3.29 10.12 17.65
C LEU A 304 -2.51 11.03 16.70
N PHE A 305 -2.98 11.21 15.48
CA PHE A 305 -2.29 12.01 14.46
C PHE A 305 -2.38 13.52 14.72
N LEU A 306 -3.50 14.00 15.25
CA LEU A 306 -3.63 15.39 15.70
C LEU A 306 -2.60 15.69 16.79
N ILE A 307 -2.45 14.83 17.80
CA ILE A 307 -1.45 15.02 18.86
C ILE A 307 -0.02 14.90 18.27
N ALA A 308 0.24 13.88 17.45
CA ALA A 308 1.56 13.65 16.86
C ALA A 308 2.03 14.84 16.00
N GLY A 309 1.12 15.50 15.27
CA GLY A 309 1.43 16.69 14.47
C GLY A 309 1.71 17.97 15.26
N HIS A 310 1.77 17.91 16.61
CA HIS A 310 2.21 19.01 17.47
C HIS A 310 3.58 18.74 18.12
N MET A 311 4.31 17.71 17.66
CA MET A 311 5.61 17.33 18.23
C MET A 311 6.75 18.28 17.81
N TYR A 312 6.75 18.77 16.56
CA TYR A 312 7.91 19.47 16.00
C TYR A 312 7.85 20.99 16.19
N ARG A 313 9.00 21.59 16.49
CA ARG A 313 9.13 23.02 16.79
C ARG A 313 8.85 23.86 15.55
N THR A 314 8.06 24.92 15.72
CA THR A 314 7.79 25.94 14.69
C THR A 314 8.01 27.35 15.26
N ASN A 315 7.24 28.36 14.85
CA ASN A 315 7.48 29.77 15.19
C ASN A 315 7.29 30.14 16.66
N TRP A 316 6.69 29.26 17.47
CA TRP A 316 6.31 29.55 18.86
C TRP A 316 7.25 28.90 19.90
N GLY A 317 8.42 28.41 19.48
CA GLY A 317 9.49 27.93 20.37
C GLY A 317 9.23 26.58 21.09
N ILE A 318 7.99 26.09 21.12
CA ILE A 318 7.61 24.80 21.71
C ILE A 318 7.77 23.67 20.69
N GLY A 319 8.28 22.52 21.11
CA GLY A 319 8.45 21.31 20.28
C GLY A 319 9.92 20.95 20.05
N HIS A 320 10.14 19.93 19.21
CA HIS A 320 11.48 19.41 18.90
C HIS A 320 11.97 19.82 17.51
N SER A 321 13.26 20.12 17.38
CA SER A 321 13.94 20.14 16.07
C SER A 321 14.34 18.72 15.68
N ILE A 322 14.07 18.31 14.44
CA ILE A 322 14.41 16.96 13.96
C ILE A 322 15.93 16.78 13.93
N LYS A 323 16.66 17.83 13.56
CA LYS A 323 18.13 17.81 13.56
C LYS A 323 18.69 17.55 14.97
N GLU A 324 18.16 18.24 15.99
CA GLU A 324 18.57 18.03 17.38
C GLU A 324 18.25 16.62 17.86
N ILE A 325 17.08 16.07 17.50
CA ILE A 325 16.76 14.67 17.80
C ILE A 325 17.83 13.76 17.19
N LEU A 326 18.08 13.85 15.88
CA LEU A 326 19.01 12.97 15.18
C LEU A 326 20.43 13.04 15.76
N GLU A 327 20.98 14.23 15.95
CA GLU A 327 22.36 14.41 16.45
C GLU A 327 22.56 13.92 17.89
N ASN A 328 21.49 13.94 18.71
CA ASN A 328 21.52 13.42 20.07
C ASN A 328 21.47 11.88 20.13
N HIS A 329 21.05 11.19 19.05
CA HIS A 329 21.01 9.73 18.99
C HIS A 329 22.32 9.16 18.44
N LYS A 330 23.28 8.92 19.33
CA LYS A 330 24.59 8.32 19.05
C LYS A 330 24.96 7.29 20.11
N GLY A 331 25.73 6.27 19.72
CA GLY A 331 26.12 5.17 20.61
C GLY A 331 27.56 4.71 20.37
N PRO A 332 28.09 3.84 21.24
CA PRO A 332 29.51 3.44 21.20
C PRO A 332 29.91 2.69 19.92
N PHE A 333 28.95 2.04 19.25
CA PHE A 333 29.21 1.24 18.04
C PHE A 333 28.99 2.00 16.72
N THR A 334 28.22 3.10 16.76
CA THR A 334 27.68 3.79 15.59
C THR A 334 28.40 5.11 15.25
N GLY A 335 29.54 5.39 15.90
CA GLY A 335 30.33 6.58 15.63
C GLY A 335 29.56 7.86 15.93
N ASP A 336 29.47 8.75 14.95
CA ASP A 336 28.75 10.02 15.07
C ASP A 336 27.22 9.90 14.92
N GLY A 337 26.70 8.67 14.95
CA GLY A 337 25.26 8.39 14.98
C GLY A 337 24.55 8.89 13.72
N HIS A 338 23.46 9.64 13.91
CA HIS A 338 22.60 10.12 12.82
C HIS A 338 22.97 11.52 12.31
N LYS A 339 24.13 12.05 12.68
CA LYS A 339 24.63 13.33 12.17
C LYS A 339 24.70 13.33 10.63
N GLY A 340 24.28 14.41 9.98
CA GLY A 340 24.26 14.54 8.52
C GLY A 340 23.02 13.97 7.84
N LEU A 341 22.19 13.18 8.53
CA LEU A 341 20.96 12.62 7.92
C LEU A 341 19.88 13.69 7.69
N TYR A 342 19.79 14.70 8.56
CA TYR A 342 18.87 15.83 8.35
C TYR A 342 19.22 16.56 7.06
N GLU A 343 20.50 16.83 6.83
CA GLU A 343 21.01 17.46 5.61
C GLU A 343 20.70 16.59 4.39
N ASN A 344 21.06 15.31 4.39
CA ASN A 344 20.77 14.40 3.27
C ASN A 344 19.27 14.41 2.89
N MET A 345 18.38 14.39 3.89
CA MET A 345 16.92 14.34 3.69
C MET A 345 16.30 15.69 3.33
N THR A 346 17.02 16.80 3.51
CA THR A 346 16.54 18.16 3.17
C THR A 346 17.17 18.71 1.89
N THR A 347 18.25 18.09 1.41
CA THR A 347 18.94 18.50 0.17
C THR A 347 18.82 17.50 -0.97
N SER A 348 18.36 16.26 -0.72
CA SER A 348 18.12 15.27 -1.77
C SER A 348 16.66 14.83 -1.83
N TRP A 349 16.01 15.12 -2.96
CA TRP A 349 14.69 14.56 -3.28
C TRP A 349 14.74 13.05 -3.50
N HIS A 350 15.86 12.51 -3.98
CA HIS A 350 16.03 11.07 -4.17
C HIS A 350 16.15 10.31 -2.84
N ALA A 351 16.79 10.89 -1.82
CA ALA A 351 16.79 10.31 -0.48
C ALA A 351 15.37 10.19 0.08
N GLN A 352 14.59 11.28 0.01
CA GLN A 352 13.18 11.30 0.41
C GLN A 352 12.34 10.29 -0.38
N LEU A 353 12.42 10.32 -1.71
CA LEU A 353 11.64 9.42 -2.57
C LEU A 353 12.01 7.96 -2.33
N GLY A 354 13.31 7.65 -2.14
CA GLY A 354 13.78 6.31 -1.83
C GLY A 354 13.16 5.76 -0.53
N THR A 355 13.19 6.55 0.54
CA THR A 355 12.57 6.17 1.83
C THR A 355 11.06 6.08 1.72
N ASN A 356 10.40 7.05 1.09
CA ASN A 356 8.95 7.09 0.99
C ASN A 356 8.40 5.93 0.16
N LEU A 357 9.05 5.57 -0.94
CA LEU A 357 8.67 4.41 -1.76
C LEU A 357 8.87 3.08 -1.03
N ALA A 358 9.96 2.94 -0.26
CA ALA A 358 10.18 1.76 0.55
C ALA A 358 9.05 1.58 1.58
N MET A 359 8.72 2.64 2.32
CA MET A 359 7.66 2.61 3.33
C MET A 359 6.27 2.43 2.72
N LEU A 360 5.93 3.19 1.67
CA LEU A 360 4.63 3.08 1.00
C LEU A 360 4.45 1.70 0.37
N GLY A 361 5.50 1.16 -0.24
CA GLY A 361 5.46 -0.18 -0.82
C GLY A 361 5.21 -1.26 0.23
N SER A 362 5.92 -1.19 1.37
CA SER A 362 5.67 -2.10 2.50
C SER A 362 4.27 -1.95 3.09
N VAL A 363 3.77 -0.73 3.29
CA VAL A 363 2.40 -0.49 3.76
C VAL A 363 1.37 -1.03 2.76
N THR A 364 1.62 -0.90 1.46
CA THR A 364 0.72 -1.43 0.42
C THR A 364 0.62 -2.97 0.49
N ILE A 365 1.74 -3.67 0.74
CA ILE A 365 1.73 -5.12 1.00
C ILE A 365 0.98 -5.45 2.30
N ILE A 366 1.18 -4.67 3.36
CA ILE A 366 0.44 -4.84 4.63
C ILE A 366 -1.07 -4.67 4.42
N VAL A 367 -1.49 -3.70 3.60
CA VAL A 367 -2.90 -3.51 3.22
C VAL A 367 -3.46 -4.77 2.56
N ALA A 368 -2.70 -5.41 1.65
CA ALA A 368 -3.11 -6.67 1.04
C ALA A 368 -3.37 -7.77 2.10
N HIS A 369 -2.42 -7.97 3.01
CA HIS A 369 -2.52 -8.97 4.07
C HIS A 369 -3.64 -8.67 5.09
N HIS A 370 -3.83 -7.41 5.44
CA HIS A 370 -4.87 -7.02 6.39
C HIS A 370 -6.26 -7.14 5.77
N MET A 371 -6.46 -6.70 4.53
CA MET A 371 -7.79 -6.66 3.91
C MET A 371 -8.38 -8.05 3.64
N TYR A 372 -7.57 -9.07 3.34
CA TYR A 372 -8.14 -10.40 3.10
C TYR A 372 -8.55 -11.08 4.41
N ALA A 373 -7.76 -10.94 5.48
CA ALA A 373 -8.01 -11.59 6.76
C ALA A 373 -8.97 -10.79 7.66
N MET A 374 -9.14 -9.50 7.39
CA MET A 374 -10.08 -8.60 8.07
C MET A 374 -10.88 -7.81 7.02
N PRO A 375 -11.80 -8.46 6.26
CA PRO A 375 -12.52 -7.81 5.16
C PRO A 375 -13.24 -6.54 5.64
N PRO A 376 -12.83 -5.33 5.22
CA PRO A 376 -13.34 -4.10 5.83
C PRO A 376 -14.72 -3.67 5.30
N TYR A 377 -15.17 -4.26 4.19
CA TYR A 377 -16.39 -3.83 3.50
C TYR A 377 -17.49 -4.92 3.50
N PRO A 378 -18.77 -4.53 3.59
CA PRO A 378 -19.89 -5.46 3.53
C PRO A 378 -19.90 -6.30 2.25
N TYR A 379 -20.10 -7.61 2.39
CA TYR A 379 -20.16 -8.61 1.31
C TYR A 379 -18.88 -8.75 0.47
N LEU A 380 -17.77 -8.16 0.89
CA LEU A 380 -16.48 -8.33 0.23
C LEU A 380 -15.94 -9.74 0.44
N ALA A 381 -16.08 -10.29 1.65
CA ALA A 381 -15.48 -11.56 2.05
C ALA A 381 -15.94 -12.75 1.19
N THR A 382 -17.21 -12.76 0.78
CA THR A 382 -17.82 -13.81 -0.06
C THR A 382 -17.70 -13.54 -1.57
N ASP A 383 -17.11 -12.41 -1.95
CA ASP A 383 -16.73 -12.08 -3.32
C ASP A 383 -15.26 -12.44 -3.55
N TYR A 384 -15.02 -13.75 -3.71
CA TYR A 384 -13.67 -14.32 -3.80
C TYR A 384 -12.84 -13.74 -4.95
N ALA A 385 -13.48 -13.41 -6.09
CA ALA A 385 -12.80 -12.81 -7.23
C ALA A 385 -12.25 -11.42 -6.88
N THR A 386 -13.03 -10.61 -6.17
CA THR A 386 -12.60 -9.29 -5.67
C THR A 386 -11.51 -9.43 -4.60
N GLN A 387 -11.64 -10.36 -3.65
CA GLN A 387 -10.61 -10.62 -2.64
C GLN A 387 -9.26 -10.99 -3.27
N LEU A 388 -9.27 -11.94 -4.21
CA LEU A 388 -8.06 -12.34 -4.95
C LEU A 388 -7.45 -11.19 -5.74
N SER A 389 -8.30 -10.40 -6.41
CA SER A 389 -7.87 -9.25 -7.22
C SER A 389 -7.22 -8.17 -6.36
N ILE A 390 -7.84 -7.77 -5.25
CA ILE A 390 -7.31 -6.73 -4.36
C ILE A 390 -6.01 -7.16 -3.71
N PHE A 391 -5.92 -8.40 -3.21
CA PHE A 391 -4.69 -8.94 -2.64
C PHE A 391 -3.55 -8.90 -3.67
N THR A 392 -3.78 -9.50 -4.84
CA THR A 392 -2.79 -9.57 -5.93
C THR A 392 -2.35 -8.18 -6.39
N HIS A 393 -3.32 -7.27 -6.58
CA HIS A 393 -3.07 -5.90 -7.01
C HIS A 393 -2.16 -5.14 -6.05
N HIS A 394 -2.47 -5.16 -4.76
CA HIS A 394 -1.69 -4.43 -3.75
C HIS A 394 -0.32 -5.07 -3.50
N MET A 395 -0.22 -6.41 -3.60
CA MET A 395 1.07 -7.11 -3.55
C MET A 395 2.01 -6.65 -4.67
N TRP A 396 1.51 -6.57 -5.91
CA TRP A 396 2.29 -6.09 -7.05
C TRP A 396 2.69 -4.63 -6.91
N ILE A 397 1.75 -3.73 -6.63
CA ILE A 397 2.06 -2.31 -6.46
C ILE A 397 3.10 -2.12 -5.37
N GLY A 398 2.90 -2.73 -4.20
CA GLY A 398 3.82 -2.56 -3.08
C GLY A 398 5.23 -3.01 -3.41
N ALA A 399 5.38 -4.11 -4.14
CA ALA A 399 6.68 -4.63 -4.55
C ALA A 399 7.39 -3.75 -5.60
N PHE A 400 6.65 -3.22 -6.59
CA PHE A 400 7.21 -2.23 -7.52
C PHE A 400 7.70 -0.98 -6.81
N LEU A 401 6.95 -0.48 -5.82
CA LEU A 401 7.35 0.66 -5.01
C LEU A 401 8.61 0.35 -4.18
N ILE A 402 8.73 -0.83 -3.56
CA ILE A 402 9.95 -1.21 -2.81
C ILE A 402 11.18 -1.23 -3.72
N VAL A 403 11.08 -1.83 -4.92
CA VAL A 403 12.19 -1.82 -5.90
C VAL A 403 12.52 -0.39 -6.35
N GLY A 404 11.50 0.45 -6.58
CA GLY A 404 11.67 1.87 -6.87
C GLY A 404 12.37 2.63 -5.72
N GLY A 405 12.07 2.29 -4.46
CA GLY A 405 12.73 2.84 -3.29
C GLY A 405 14.23 2.56 -3.29
N ALA A 406 14.61 1.31 -3.57
CA ALA A 406 16.02 0.94 -3.72
C ALA A 406 16.70 1.60 -4.93
N ALA A 407 15.98 1.77 -6.04
CA ALA A 407 16.48 2.48 -7.20
C ALA A 407 16.82 3.94 -6.85
N HIS A 408 15.91 4.66 -6.20
CA HIS A 408 16.13 6.05 -5.80
C HIS A 408 17.16 6.21 -4.68
N ALA A 409 17.26 5.26 -3.75
CA ALA A 409 18.37 5.21 -2.80
C ALA A 409 19.72 5.07 -3.51
N THR A 410 19.79 4.28 -4.58
CA THR A 410 21.00 4.11 -5.40
C THR A 410 21.31 5.36 -6.22
N ILE A 411 20.29 6.05 -6.75
CA ILE A 411 20.46 7.34 -7.43
C ILE A 411 21.01 8.38 -6.46
N PHE A 412 20.47 8.47 -5.23
CA PHE A 412 21.01 9.31 -4.16
C PHE A 412 22.50 9.04 -3.92
N MET A 413 22.91 7.77 -3.83
CA MET A 413 24.33 7.41 -3.63
C MET A 413 25.24 7.90 -4.76
N VAL A 414 24.75 7.99 -5.99
CA VAL A 414 25.52 8.41 -7.16
C VAL A 414 25.53 9.93 -7.31
N ARG A 415 24.39 10.60 -7.12
CA ARG A 415 24.24 12.03 -7.44
C ARG A 415 24.44 12.94 -6.23
N ASP A 416 23.90 12.56 -5.06
CA ASP A 416 23.66 13.50 -3.96
C ASP A 416 24.43 13.16 -2.68
N TYR A 417 24.94 11.94 -2.54
CA TYR A 417 25.73 11.56 -1.37
C TYR A 417 27.05 12.34 -1.32
N ASP A 418 27.22 13.08 -0.23
CA ASP A 418 28.45 13.79 0.13
C ASP A 418 29.18 13.09 1.29
N PRO A 419 30.41 12.56 1.07
CA PRO A 419 31.23 11.99 2.13
C PRO A 419 31.57 12.97 3.26
N VAL A 420 31.61 14.28 2.99
CA VAL A 420 31.96 15.32 3.98
C VAL A 420 30.83 15.49 5.00
N VAL A 421 29.57 15.47 4.54
CA VAL A 421 28.38 15.52 5.41
C VAL A 421 28.27 14.23 6.25
N ASN A 422 28.66 13.10 5.68
CA ASN A 422 28.42 11.77 6.24
C ASN A 422 29.63 11.18 7.00
N GLN A 423 30.61 12.00 7.41
CA GLN A 423 31.82 11.50 8.07
C GLN A 423 31.50 10.69 9.34
N ASN A 424 31.89 9.41 9.33
CA ASN A 424 31.78 8.49 10.47
C ASN A 424 30.38 8.37 11.11
N ASN A 425 29.33 8.77 10.39
CA ASN A 425 27.96 8.54 10.77
C ASN A 425 27.52 7.10 10.40
N VAL A 426 26.26 6.76 10.67
CA VAL A 426 25.72 5.43 10.37
C VAL A 426 25.82 5.04 8.88
N LEU A 427 25.65 5.98 7.95
CA LEU A 427 25.67 5.70 6.51
C LEU A 427 27.10 5.39 6.01
N ASP A 428 28.08 6.22 6.38
CA ASP A 428 29.49 5.96 6.06
C ASP A 428 29.96 4.63 6.67
N ARG A 429 29.56 4.36 7.91
CA ARG A 429 29.91 3.11 8.58
C ARG A 429 29.40 1.90 7.80
N VAL A 430 28.13 1.89 7.38
CA VAL A 430 27.55 0.83 6.53
C VAL A 430 28.37 0.62 5.25
N ILE A 431 28.79 1.69 4.58
CA ILE A 431 29.62 1.61 3.37
C ILE A 431 30.97 0.95 3.67
N ARG A 432 31.60 1.27 4.82
CA ARG A 432 32.92 0.72 5.20
C ARG A 432 32.95 -0.78 5.44
N HIS A 433 31.83 -1.41 5.79
CA HIS A 433 31.74 -2.87 5.98
C HIS A 433 30.75 -3.53 4.99
N ARG A 434 30.51 -2.90 3.85
CA ARG A 434 29.60 -3.39 2.79
C ARG A 434 29.89 -4.81 2.32
N ASP A 435 31.17 -5.20 2.26
CA ASP A 435 31.56 -6.55 1.83
C ASP A 435 31.07 -7.60 2.83
N ALA A 436 31.12 -7.32 4.13
CA ALA A 436 30.64 -8.22 5.18
C ALA A 436 29.11 -8.35 5.11
N ILE A 437 28.38 -7.24 4.93
CA ILE A 437 26.91 -7.26 4.78
C ILE A 437 26.52 -8.16 3.60
N ILE A 438 27.12 -7.92 2.42
CA ILE A 438 26.78 -8.66 1.21
C ILE A 438 27.22 -10.12 1.28
N SER A 439 28.38 -10.44 1.88
CA SER A 439 28.82 -11.85 2.01
C SER A 439 27.93 -12.66 2.95
N HIS A 440 27.51 -12.08 4.08
CA HIS A 440 26.59 -12.75 5.01
C HIS A 440 25.21 -12.92 4.38
N LEU A 441 24.68 -11.90 3.70
CA LEU A 441 23.39 -11.99 3.03
C LEU A 441 23.43 -13.00 1.87
N ASN A 442 24.55 -13.09 1.15
CA ASN A 442 24.77 -14.13 0.14
C ASN A 442 24.73 -15.54 0.77
N TRP A 443 25.42 -15.75 1.88
CA TRP A 443 25.37 -17.02 2.62
C TRP A 443 23.94 -17.34 3.08
N VAL A 444 23.19 -16.38 3.64
CA VAL A 444 21.79 -16.56 4.02
C VAL A 444 20.93 -16.97 2.83
N CYS A 445 21.11 -16.34 1.67
CA CYS A 445 20.36 -16.70 0.46
C CYS A 445 20.66 -18.14 0.00
N ILE A 446 21.93 -18.56 0.04
CA ILE A 446 22.33 -19.93 -0.30
C ILE A 446 21.73 -20.92 0.70
N PHE A 447 21.84 -20.62 2.00
CA PHE A 447 21.28 -21.44 3.07
C PHE A 447 19.76 -21.60 2.89
N LEU A 448 19.02 -20.49 2.74
CA LEU A 448 17.59 -20.51 2.54
C LEU A 448 17.21 -21.26 1.26
N GLY A 449 17.92 -21.07 0.15
CA GLY A 449 17.67 -21.79 -1.10
C GLY A 449 17.78 -23.31 -0.93
N PHE A 450 18.85 -23.80 -0.31
CA PHE A 450 19.04 -25.23 -0.05
C PHE A 450 18.00 -25.80 0.94
N HIS A 451 17.68 -25.07 2.00
CA HIS A 451 16.82 -25.57 3.08
C HIS A 451 15.34 -25.19 2.92
N SER A 452 14.94 -24.63 1.78
CA SER A 452 13.54 -24.43 1.40
C SER A 452 13.24 -25.13 0.08
N PHE A 453 13.76 -24.63 -1.04
CA PHE A 453 13.53 -25.21 -2.36
C PHE A 453 14.12 -26.62 -2.48
N GLY A 454 15.24 -26.91 -1.82
CA GLY A 454 15.78 -28.27 -1.75
C GLY A 454 14.83 -29.29 -1.11
N LEU A 455 13.97 -28.87 -0.17
CA LEU A 455 12.96 -29.74 0.45
C LEU A 455 11.88 -30.15 -0.55
N TYR A 456 11.50 -29.26 -1.47
CA TYR A 456 10.57 -29.58 -2.55
C TYR A 456 11.16 -30.63 -3.49
N ILE A 457 12.41 -30.45 -3.93
CA ILE A 457 13.11 -31.44 -4.79
C ILE A 457 13.24 -32.79 -4.08
N HIS A 458 13.58 -32.78 -2.78
CA HIS A 458 13.60 -34.00 -1.95
C HIS A 458 12.25 -34.70 -1.97
N ASN A 459 11.16 -33.96 -1.72
CA ASN A 459 9.80 -34.51 -1.70
C ASN A 459 9.35 -35.04 -3.07
N ASP A 460 9.63 -34.33 -4.17
CA ASP A 460 9.37 -34.83 -5.53
C ASP A 460 10.11 -36.15 -5.77
N THR A 461 11.38 -36.23 -5.37
CA THR A 461 12.21 -37.43 -5.52
C THR A 461 11.68 -38.59 -4.69
N MET A 462 11.38 -38.37 -3.41
CA MET A 462 10.86 -39.43 -2.52
C MET A 462 9.48 -39.91 -2.98
N SER A 463 8.61 -39.00 -3.40
CA SER A 463 7.31 -39.36 -3.97
C SER A 463 7.47 -40.20 -5.24
N ALA A 464 8.37 -39.81 -6.16
CA ALA A 464 8.61 -40.54 -7.40
C ALA A 464 9.24 -41.93 -7.18
N LEU A 465 10.05 -42.09 -6.13
CA LEU A 465 10.61 -43.37 -5.70
C LEU A 465 9.60 -44.26 -4.94
N GLY A 466 8.35 -43.81 -4.76
CA GLY A 466 7.33 -44.55 -4.00
C GLY A 466 7.61 -44.61 -2.50
N ARG A 467 8.28 -43.58 -1.94
CA ARG A 467 8.68 -43.49 -0.53
C ARG A 467 7.98 -42.33 0.20
N PRO A 468 6.64 -42.31 0.30
CA PRO A 468 5.91 -41.20 0.93
C PRO A 468 6.22 -41.04 2.43
N GLN A 469 6.63 -42.11 3.12
CA GLN A 469 7.05 -42.07 4.53
C GLN A 469 8.34 -41.27 4.77
N ASP A 470 9.13 -41.01 3.73
CA ASP A 470 10.40 -40.27 3.81
C ASP A 470 10.26 -38.81 3.34
N MET A 471 9.03 -38.37 3.07
CA MET A 471 8.72 -36.99 2.68
C MET A 471 8.59 -36.09 3.91
N PHE A 472 8.90 -34.81 3.72
CA PHE A 472 8.49 -33.76 4.64
C PHE A 472 7.02 -33.44 4.41
N SER A 473 6.16 -33.86 5.34
CA SER A 473 4.70 -33.68 5.27
C SER A 473 4.07 -33.79 6.65
N ASP A 474 2.79 -33.43 6.78
CA ASP A 474 2.07 -33.56 8.05
C ASP A 474 1.85 -35.02 8.48
N THR A 475 1.93 -35.98 7.56
CA THR A 475 1.70 -37.41 7.83
C THR A 475 2.97 -38.25 7.95
N ALA A 476 4.15 -37.65 7.70
CA ALA A 476 5.44 -38.33 7.75
C ALA A 476 6.43 -37.50 8.60
N ILE A 477 7.44 -36.88 7.98
CA ILE A 477 8.41 -36.04 8.69
C ILE A 477 7.86 -34.62 8.79
N GLN A 478 7.33 -34.25 9.95
CA GLN A 478 6.67 -32.96 10.13
C GLN A 478 7.66 -31.81 10.32
N LEU A 479 7.40 -30.68 9.67
CA LEU A 479 8.09 -29.41 9.92
C LEU A 479 7.04 -28.34 10.28
N GLN A 480 6.57 -28.37 11.52
CA GLN A 480 5.47 -27.51 11.96
C GLN A 480 5.93 -26.06 12.19
N PRO A 481 5.16 -25.05 11.75
CA PRO A 481 5.44 -23.63 12.03
C PRO A 481 4.98 -23.25 13.44
N VAL A 482 5.59 -23.86 14.46
CA VAL A 482 5.17 -23.77 15.87
C VAL A 482 5.09 -22.34 16.41
N PHE A 483 5.96 -21.44 15.94
CA PHE A 483 5.93 -20.04 16.35
C PHE A 483 4.71 -19.30 15.79
N ALA A 484 4.32 -19.58 14.55
CA ALA A 484 3.13 -18.97 13.95
C ALA A 484 1.85 -19.50 14.61
N GLN A 485 1.78 -20.81 14.87
CA GLN A 485 0.68 -21.44 15.61
C GLN A 485 0.56 -20.87 17.04
N TRP A 486 1.69 -20.64 17.72
CA TRP A 486 1.70 -19.99 19.03
C TRP A 486 1.13 -18.57 18.98
N VAL A 487 1.51 -17.76 17.97
CA VAL A 487 0.93 -16.42 17.78
C VAL A 487 -0.57 -16.49 17.45
N GLN A 488 -1.02 -17.43 16.60
CA GLN A 488 -2.45 -17.65 16.34
C GLN A 488 -3.22 -17.92 17.64
N ASN A 489 -2.67 -18.78 18.51
CA ASN A 489 -3.28 -19.10 19.80
C ASN A 489 -3.36 -17.87 20.72
N LEU A 490 -2.29 -17.07 20.81
CA LEU A 490 -2.30 -15.83 21.59
C LEU A 490 -3.38 -14.85 21.12
N HIS A 491 -3.53 -14.67 19.80
CA HIS A 491 -4.53 -13.75 19.25
C HIS A 491 -5.95 -14.28 19.38
N THR A 492 -6.14 -15.60 19.29
CA THR A 492 -7.44 -16.24 19.50
C THR A 492 -7.91 -16.11 20.93
N LEU A 493 -7.00 -16.21 21.90
CA LEU A 493 -7.26 -16.10 23.34
C LEU A 493 -7.18 -14.66 23.87
N ALA A 494 -6.91 -13.67 23.01
CA ALA A 494 -6.82 -12.28 23.43
C ALA A 494 -8.15 -11.72 23.98
N PRO A 495 -9.32 -11.95 23.35
CA PRO A 495 -10.61 -11.46 23.87
C PRO A 495 -10.88 -11.94 25.30
N GLY A 496 -11.21 -11.03 26.20
CA GLY A 496 -11.40 -11.31 27.64
C GLY A 496 -10.11 -11.58 28.44
N GLY A 497 -8.99 -11.84 27.77
CA GLY A 497 -7.67 -12.07 28.36
C GLY A 497 -6.76 -10.84 28.26
N THR A 498 -5.84 -10.85 27.30
CA THR A 498 -4.92 -9.71 27.04
C THR A 498 -5.62 -8.52 26.38
N ALA A 499 -6.84 -8.71 25.85
CA ALA A 499 -7.76 -7.68 25.39
C ALA A 499 -9.13 -7.81 26.13
N PRO A 500 -9.21 -7.38 27.41
CA PRO A 500 -10.38 -7.64 28.26
C PRO A 500 -11.71 -7.08 27.74
N ASN A 501 -11.67 -5.97 27.00
CA ASN A 501 -12.86 -5.26 26.51
C ASN A 501 -13.25 -5.67 25.09
N GLN A 502 -12.50 -6.56 24.45
CA GLN A 502 -12.79 -7.07 23.11
C GLN A 502 -13.63 -8.34 23.21
N LEU A 503 -14.63 -8.48 22.34
CA LEU A 503 -15.59 -9.60 22.39
C LEU A 503 -15.13 -10.78 21.53
N GLU A 504 -14.64 -10.49 20.32
CA GLU A 504 -14.24 -11.48 19.30
C GLU A 504 -12.78 -11.28 18.90
N PRO A 505 -12.09 -12.30 18.36
CA PRO A 505 -10.71 -12.14 17.90
C PRO A 505 -10.61 -11.05 16.82
N VAL A 506 -9.42 -10.46 16.68
CA VAL A 506 -9.18 -9.41 15.67
C VAL A 506 -9.41 -9.91 14.24
N SER A 507 -9.23 -11.22 14.00
CA SER A 507 -9.53 -11.89 12.74
C SER A 507 -9.90 -13.34 12.99
N TYR A 508 -10.92 -13.84 12.28
CA TYR A 508 -11.27 -15.26 12.27
C TYR A 508 -10.22 -16.16 11.60
N ALA A 509 -9.23 -15.58 10.90
CA ALA A 509 -8.11 -16.35 10.35
C ALA A 509 -7.21 -16.94 11.44
N PHE A 510 -7.18 -16.34 12.64
CA PHE A 510 -6.40 -16.86 13.77
C PHE A 510 -7.14 -17.97 14.53
N GLY A 511 -8.47 -17.93 14.58
CA GLY A 511 -9.33 -18.82 15.37
C GLY A 511 -10.77 -18.30 15.46
N GLY A 512 -11.61 -18.86 16.33
CA GLY A 512 -12.97 -18.34 16.60
C GLY A 512 -14.12 -18.95 15.78
N GLY A 513 -13.85 -19.94 14.94
CA GLY A 513 -14.89 -20.67 14.17
C GLY A 513 -15.16 -20.06 12.78
N ILE A 514 -16.16 -20.63 12.08
CA ILE A 514 -16.50 -20.26 10.70
C ILE A 514 -17.56 -19.15 10.70
N VAL A 515 -17.30 -18.09 9.93
CA VAL A 515 -18.31 -17.07 9.59
C VAL A 515 -18.78 -17.33 8.16
N ALA A 516 -20.08 -17.58 7.99
CA ALA A 516 -20.69 -17.87 6.70
C ALA A 516 -21.73 -16.80 6.33
N VAL A 517 -21.76 -16.41 5.05
CA VAL A 517 -22.74 -15.46 4.51
C VAL A 517 -23.23 -15.99 3.16
N GLY A 518 -24.56 -16.10 2.97
CA GLY A 518 -25.14 -16.56 1.72
C GLY A 518 -24.72 -17.96 1.28
N GLY A 519 -24.51 -18.88 2.23
CA GLY A 519 -24.05 -20.24 1.96
C GLY A 519 -22.58 -20.35 1.56
N LYS A 520 -21.79 -19.28 1.73
CA LYS A 520 -20.35 -19.25 1.47
C LYS A 520 -19.56 -18.91 2.73
N VAL A 521 -18.35 -19.42 2.82
CA VAL A 521 -17.42 -19.02 3.89
C VAL A 521 -16.97 -17.58 3.66
N ALA A 522 -17.31 -16.67 4.57
CA ALA A 522 -16.74 -15.33 4.59
C ALA A 522 -15.32 -15.37 5.17
N MET A 523 -15.12 -16.06 6.29
CA MET A 523 -13.81 -16.32 6.88
C MET A 523 -13.87 -17.53 7.81
N MET A 524 -12.74 -18.23 7.96
CA MET A 524 -12.55 -19.30 8.93
C MET A 524 -11.08 -19.40 9.34
N PRO A 525 -10.74 -20.17 10.39
CA PRO A 525 -9.36 -20.31 10.84
C PRO A 525 -8.48 -20.89 9.73
N ILE A 526 -7.34 -20.25 9.49
CA ILE A 526 -6.38 -20.70 8.47
C ILE A 526 -5.36 -21.59 9.17
N ALA A 527 -5.52 -22.91 9.01
CA ALA A 527 -4.59 -23.88 9.57
C ALA A 527 -3.20 -23.73 8.93
N LEU A 528 -2.14 -23.84 9.75
CA LEU A 528 -0.75 -23.76 9.30
C LEU A 528 -0.03 -25.09 9.58
N GLY A 529 0.33 -25.83 8.54
CA GLY A 529 1.02 -27.11 8.60
C GLY A 529 2.41 -27.09 7.96
N THR A 530 2.92 -28.27 7.61
CA THR A 530 4.24 -28.45 6.98
C THR A 530 4.32 -27.75 5.62
N ALA A 531 3.25 -27.79 4.82
CA ALA A 531 3.18 -27.08 3.55
C ALA A 531 3.34 -25.56 3.72
N ASP A 532 2.68 -25.00 4.75
CA ASP A 532 2.79 -23.58 5.08
C ASP A 532 4.20 -23.23 5.56
N PHE A 533 4.84 -24.09 6.37
CA PHE A 533 6.24 -23.90 6.76
C PHE A 533 7.17 -23.83 5.54
N MET A 534 7.02 -24.77 4.60
CA MET A 534 7.87 -24.84 3.41
C MET A 534 7.72 -23.59 2.53
N ILE A 535 6.50 -23.17 2.23
CA ILE A 535 6.25 -22.02 1.34
C ILE A 535 6.67 -20.69 1.99
N HIS A 536 6.53 -20.52 3.31
CA HIS A 536 7.01 -19.32 3.99
C HIS A 536 8.54 -19.19 3.95
N HIS A 537 9.28 -20.30 3.97
CA HIS A 537 10.73 -20.26 3.79
C HIS A 537 11.15 -19.98 2.33
N ILE A 538 10.31 -20.33 1.34
CA ILE A 538 10.48 -19.88 -0.05
C ILE A 538 10.28 -18.36 -0.14
N HIS A 539 9.24 -17.80 0.49
CA HIS A 539 9.06 -16.35 0.53
C HIS A 539 10.27 -15.65 1.16
N ALA A 540 10.75 -16.17 2.30
CA ALA A 540 11.95 -15.65 2.95
C ALA A 540 13.15 -15.69 2.01
N PHE A 541 13.42 -16.84 1.36
CA PHE A 541 14.49 -16.98 0.38
C PHE A 541 14.41 -15.91 -0.73
N GLN A 542 13.27 -15.79 -1.40
CA GLN A 542 13.12 -14.90 -2.56
C GLN A 542 13.19 -13.42 -2.16
N ILE A 543 12.62 -13.05 -1.01
CA ILE A 543 12.74 -11.69 -0.45
C ILE A 543 14.22 -11.39 -0.15
N HIS A 544 14.95 -12.29 0.50
CA HIS A 544 16.37 -12.07 0.84
C HIS A 544 17.24 -11.96 -0.41
N VAL A 545 16.96 -12.72 -1.48
CA VAL A 545 17.68 -12.56 -2.76
C VAL A 545 17.36 -11.23 -3.43
N THR A 546 16.09 -10.80 -3.40
CA THR A 546 15.69 -9.48 -3.91
C THR A 546 16.43 -8.37 -3.15
N VAL A 547 16.46 -8.43 -1.82
CA VAL A 547 17.21 -7.50 -0.96
C VAL A 547 18.71 -7.56 -1.26
N LEU A 548 19.29 -8.75 -1.43
CA LEU A 548 20.71 -8.93 -1.76
C LEU A 548 21.08 -8.15 -3.02
N ILE A 549 20.29 -8.29 -4.08
CA ILE A 549 20.55 -7.63 -5.36
C ILE A 549 20.45 -6.12 -5.22
N LEU A 550 19.35 -5.64 -4.63
CA LEU A 550 19.08 -4.21 -4.50
C LEU A 550 20.08 -3.51 -3.55
N LEU A 551 20.36 -4.12 -2.40
CA LEU A 551 21.30 -3.60 -1.42
C LEU A 551 22.74 -3.61 -1.96
N LYS A 552 23.12 -4.65 -2.72
CA LYS A 552 24.41 -4.66 -3.42
C LYS A 552 24.49 -3.54 -4.45
N GLY A 553 23.42 -3.28 -5.20
CA GLY A 553 23.33 -2.15 -6.13
C GLY A 553 23.61 -0.82 -5.43
N PHE A 554 22.95 -0.58 -4.30
CA PHE A 554 23.12 0.59 -3.45
C PHE A 554 24.55 0.74 -2.90
N LEU A 555 25.08 -0.28 -2.22
CA LEU A 555 26.38 -0.21 -1.52
C LEU A 555 27.59 -0.14 -2.46
N PHE A 556 27.46 -0.64 -3.69
CA PHE A 556 28.54 -0.69 -4.70
C PHE A 556 28.30 0.26 -5.87
N ALA A 557 27.37 1.22 -5.73
CA ALA A 557 27.05 2.23 -6.74
C ALA A 557 28.23 3.17 -7.02
N ARG A 558 28.90 3.62 -5.94
CA ARG A 558 29.99 4.61 -6.04
C ARG A 558 31.34 4.00 -6.42
N SER A 559 31.62 2.80 -5.94
CA SER A 559 32.88 2.10 -6.18
C SER A 559 32.74 0.61 -5.90
N SER A 560 33.61 -0.20 -6.50
CA SER A 560 33.85 -1.59 -6.13
C SER A 560 35.34 -1.91 -6.20
N ARG A 561 35.73 -3.11 -5.77
CA ARG A 561 37.12 -3.58 -5.95
C ARG A 561 37.51 -3.69 -7.43
N LEU A 562 36.54 -3.89 -8.31
CA LEU A 562 36.76 -4.07 -9.75
C LEU A 562 36.80 -2.72 -10.51
N ILE A 563 35.93 -1.79 -10.13
CA ILE A 563 35.79 -0.46 -10.75
C ILE A 563 35.79 0.58 -9.62
N PRO A 564 36.96 1.14 -9.27
CA PRO A 564 37.11 2.06 -8.15
C PRO A 564 36.37 3.40 -8.36
N ASP A 565 36.27 3.86 -9.59
CA ASP A 565 35.75 5.16 -10.02
C ASP A 565 34.34 5.09 -10.61
N LYS A 566 33.58 4.04 -10.25
CA LYS A 566 32.26 3.75 -10.83
C LYS A 566 31.27 4.93 -10.76
N MET A 567 31.36 5.74 -9.71
CA MET A 567 30.57 6.96 -9.56
C MET A 567 30.63 7.89 -10.79
N ASN A 568 31.80 7.98 -11.44
CA ASN A 568 32.00 8.84 -12.61
C ASN A 568 31.28 8.33 -13.86
N LEU A 569 30.93 7.04 -13.91
CA LEU A 569 30.14 6.43 -14.99
C LEU A 569 28.63 6.72 -14.81
N GLY A 570 28.21 7.19 -13.64
CA GLY A 570 26.83 7.52 -13.32
C GLY A 570 25.98 6.32 -12.88
N PHE A 571 24.66 6.54 -12.79
CA PHE A 571 23.73 5.51 -12.29
C PHE A 571 23.34 4.48 -13.36
N ARG A 572 23.13 4.96 -14.60
CA ARG A 572 22.60 4.18 -15.73
C ARG A 572 23.63 4.13 -16.86
N PHE A 573 24.40 3.05 -16.90
CA PHE A 573 25.39 2.76 -17.95
C PHE A 573 25.51 1.22 -18.10
N PRO A 574 25.85 0.69 -19.28
CA PRO A 574 25.78 -0.76 -19.53
C PRO A 574 26.96 -1.57 -18.97
N CYS A 575 28.18 -1.03 -19.06
CA CYS A 575 29.43 -1.68 -18.64
C CYS A 575 30.61 -0.68 -18.63
N ASP A 576 31.79 -1.13 -18.19
CA ASP A 576 33.10 -0.47 -18.36
C ASP A 576 34.00 -1.29 -19.34
N GLY A 577 33.40 -1.73 -20.45
CA GLY A 577 34.07 -2.51 -21.49
C GLY A 577 34.32 -4.00 -21.17
N PRO A 578 34.92 -4.75 -22.12
CA PRO A 578 35.16 -6.19 -21.99
C PRO A 578 36.42 -6.54 -21.18
N GLY A 579 37.20 -5.53 -20.75
CA GLY A 579 38.39 -5.74 -19.93
C GLY A 579 38.09 -6.37 -18.57
N ARG A 580 39.13 -6.78 -17.84
CA ARG A 580 39.03 -7.40 -16.49
C ARG A 580 38.14 -8.66 -16.44
N GLY A 581 37.99 -9.36 -17.57
CA GLY A 581 37.14 -10.55 -17.71
C GLY A 581 35.69 -10.27 -18.11
N GLY A 582 35.32 -8.99 -18.31
CA GLY A 582 33.96 -8.55 -18.65
C GLY A 582 33.30 -7.81 -17.49
N THR A 583 32.77 -6.62 -17.76
CA THR A 583 32.16 -5.73 -16.73
C THR A 583 30.69 -5.42 -17.00
N CYS A 584 29.98 -6.36 -17.62
CA CYS A 584 28.55 -6.22 -17.89
C CYS A 584 27.75 -6.09 -16.58
N GLN A 585 26.70 -5.26 -16.60
CA GLN A 585 25.70 -5.17 -15.53
C GLN A 585 26.25 -4.73 -14.15
N VAL A 586 27.26 -3.87 -14.16
CA VAL A 586 27.90 -3.36 -12.93
C VAL A 586 27.25 -2.09 -12.39
N SER A 587 26.36 -1.45 -13.14
CA SER A 587 25.73 -0.17 -12.74
C SER A 587 24.67 -0.37 -11.66
N GLY A 588 24.30 0.72 -10.98
CA GLY A 588 23.19 0.72 -10.03
C GLY A 588 21.86 0.37 -10.72
N TRP A 589 21.66 0.86 -11.95
CA TRP A 589 20.49 0.57 -12.77
C TRP A 589 20.35 -0.90 -13.11
N ASP A 590 21.45 -1.59 -13.43
CA ASP A 590 21.41 -3.02 -13.75
C ASP A 590 21.03 -3.88 -12.53
N HIS A 591 21.35 -3.44 -11.31
CA HIS A 591 20.89 -4.12 -10.10
C HIS A 591 19.38 -3.92 -9.89
N VAL A 592 18.82 -2.76 -10.26
CA VAL A 592 17.36 -2.56 -10.28
C VAL A 592 16.71 -3.48 -11.32
N PHE A 593 17.29 -3.58 -12.52
CA PHE A 593 16.84 -4.49 -13.57
C PHE A 593 16.79 -5.95 -13.07
N LEU A 594 17.86 -6.45 -12.46
CA LEU A 594 17.89 -7.81 -11.87
C LEU A 594 16.92 -7.95 -10.69
N GLY A 595 16.80 -6.91 -9.88
CA GLY A 595 15.88 -6.86 -8.74
C GLY A 595 14.42 -6.99 -9.15
N LEU A 596 14.03 -6.45 -10.32
CA LEU A 596 12.67 -6.59 -10.85
C LEU A 596 12.31 -8.05 -11.16
N PHE A 597 13.23 -8.86 -11.70
CA PHE A 597 12.95 -10.28 -11.94
C PHE A 597 12.76 -11.07 -10.65
N TRP A 598 13.58 -10.77 -9.63
CA TRP A 598 13.47 -11.44 -8.32
C TRP A 598 12.25 -10.97 -7.53
N MET A 599 11.89 -9.69 -7.63
CA MET A 599 10.63 -9.17 -7.13
C MET A 599 9.45 -9.89 -7.81
N PHE A 600 9.48 -10.02 -9.14
CA PHE A 600 8.46 -10.76 -9.88
C PHE A 600 8.33 -12.20 -9.39
N ASN A 601 9.45 -12.92 -9.27
CA ASN A 601 9.46 -14.29 -8.76
C ASN A 601 8.88 -14.37 -7.34
N THR A 602 9.23 -13.43 -6.46
CA THR A 602 8.74 -13.37 -5.08
C THR A 602 7.23 -13.20 -5.02
N ILE A 603 6.70 -12.20 -5.74
CA ILE A 603 5.28 -11.86 -5.67
C ILE A 603 4.41 -12.88 -6.40
N ALA A 604 4.88 -13.44 -7.52
CA ALA A 604 4.19 -14.51 -8.20
C ALA A 604 3.94 -15.71 -7.27
N ILE A 605 4.97 -16.16 -6.54
CA ILE A 605 4.84 -17.27 -5.58
C ILE A 605 3.95 -16.89 -4.39
N ALA A 606 4.06 -15.67 -3.85
CA ALA A 606 3.22 -15.22 -2.76
C ALA A 606 1.72 -15.19 -3.15
N VAL A 607 1.41 -14.76 -4.37
CA VAL A 607 0.04 -14.75 -4.90
C VAL A 607 -0.46 -16.16 -5.22
N TYR A 608 0.39 -17.04 -5.75
CA TYR A 608 0.04 -18.45 -5.95
C TYR A 608 -0.26 -19.15 -4.63
N HIS A 609 0.57 -18.92 -3.61
CA HIS A 609 0.32 -19.39 -2.25
C HIS A 609 -1.01 -18.90 -1.72
N PHE A 610 -1.27 -17.59 -1.80
CA PHE A 610 -2.54 -17.03 -1.35
C PHE A 610 -3.72 -17.67 -2.09
N SER A 611 -3.69 -17.68 -3.42
CA SER A 611 -4.77 -18.23 -4.24
C SER A 611 -5.07 -19.69 -3.90
N TRP A 612 -4.04 -20.54 -3.84
CA TRP A 612 -4.24 -21.96 -3.58
C TRP A 612 -4.68 -22.21 -2.15
N LYS A 613 -4.05 -21.56 -1.17
CA LYS A 613 -4.39 -21.71 0.25
C LYS A 613 -5.83 -21.32 0.50
N MET A 614 -6.26 -20.17 -0.04
CA MET A 614 -7.63 -19.70 0.15
C MET A 614 -8.64 -20.63 -0.53
N GLN A 615 -8.40 -21.12 -1.74
CA GLN A 615 -9.33 -22.04 -2.40
C GLN A 615 -9.38 -23.45 -1.78
N SER A 616 -8.28 -23.89 -1.16
CA SER A 616 -8.17 -25.25 -0.64
C SER A 616 -8.67 -25.38 0.79
N ASP A 617 -8.36 -24.41 1.65
CA ASP A 617 -8.52 -24.54 3.10
C ASP A 617 -9.44 -23.47 3.71
N VAL A 618 -9.95 -22.51 2.92
CA VAL A 618 -10.75 -21.38 3.46
C VAL A 618 -12.07 -21.21 2.71
N TRP A 619 -12.01 -20.84 1.43
CA TRP A 619 -13.16 -20.58 0.60
C TRP A 619 -13.87 -21.87 0.22
N GLY A 620 -15.19 -21.81 0.27
CA GLY A 620 -16.06 -22.94 -0.01
C GLY A 620 -17.52 -22.59 0.17
N THR A 621 -18.37 -23.60 0.04
CA THR A 621 -19.79 -23.54 0.40
C THR A 621 -20.02 -24.15 1.77
N VAL A 622 -21.01 -23.63 2.49
CA VAL A 622 -21.41 -24.13 3.82
C VAL A 622 -22.76 -24.81 3.68
N ASN A 623 -22.80 -26.10 3.99
CA ASN A 623 -24.01 -26.92 3.95
C ASN A 623 -24.92 -26.64 5.15
N ALA A 624 -26.16 -27.13 5.08
CA ALA A 624 -27.16 -26.91 6.12
C ALA A 624 -26.78 -27.53 7.49
N ASP A 625 -25.93 -28.55 7.49
CA ASP A 625 -25.38 -29.19 8.69
C ASP A 625 -24.12 -28.49 9.24
N GLY A 626 -23.65 -27.42 8.58
CA GLY A 626 -22.46 -26.66 8.94
C GLY A 626 -21.16 -27.23 8.35
N THR A 627 -21.20 -28.30 7.56
CA THR A 627 -20.02 -28.81 6.86
C THR A 627 -19.57 -27.85 5.76
N VAL A 628 -18.26 -27.73 5.55
CA VAL A 628 -17.66 -26.86 4.53
C VAL A 628 -17.13 -27.70 3.39
N ASP A 629 -17.60 -27.41 2.18
CA ASP A 629 -17.05 -27.96 0.95
C ASP A 629 -16.14 -26.91 0.30
N HIS A 630 -14.83 -27.07 0.49
CA HIS A 630 -13.82 -26.18 -0.09
C HIS A 630 -13.73 -26.32 -1.61
N ILE A 631 -13.35 -25.22 -2.29
CA ILE A 631 -13.27 -25.17 -3.76
C ILE A 631 -12.38 -26.28 -4.33
N THR A 632 -11.25 -26.55 -3.67
CA THR A 632 -10.32 -27.64 -4.07
C THR A 632 -10.16 -28.73 -3.02
N ALA A 633 -11.16 -28.90 -2.15
CA ALA A 633 -11.29 -30.01 -1.21
C ALA A 633 -10.03 -30.31 -0.34
N GLY A 634 -9.38 -29.28 0.21
CA GLY A 634 -8.26 -29.45 1.15
C GLY A 634 -7.01 -30.11 0.56
N ASN A 635 -6.82 -30.04 -0.75
CA ASN A 635 -5.66 -30.63 -1.44
C ASN A 635 -4.30 -29.96 -1.13
N PHE A 636 -4.27 -28.79 -0.47
CA PHE A 636 -3.04 -28.01 -0.28
C PHE A 636 -2.00 -28.75 0.57
N ALA A 637 -2.40 -29.31 1.72
CA ALA A 637 -1.49 -29.95 2.66
C ALA A 637 -0.69 -31.12 2.05
N MET A 638 -1.30 -31.86 1.11
CA MET A 638 -0.68 -33.03 0.47
C MET A 638 0.03 -32.69 -0.84
N SER A 639 -0.44 -31.69 -1.58
CA SER A 639 0.10 -31.37 -2.91
C SER A 639 1.13 -30.25 -2.89
N ALA A 640 0.97 -29.23 -2.03
CA ALA A 640 1.82 -28.04 -2.01
C ALA A 640 3.21 -28.26 -1.39
N ILE A 641 3.57 -29.51 -1.08
CA ILE A 641 4.88 -29.95 -0.58
C ILE A 641 5.80 -30.50 -1.69
N THR A 642 5.35 -30.50 -2.94
CA THR A 642 6.12 -30.95 -4.14
C THR A 642 5.96 -29.94 -5.28
N ILE A 643 6.97 -29.75 -6.12
CA ILE A 643 6.85 -28.91 -7.32
C ILE A 643 5.83 -29.51 -8.30
N ASN A 644 5.78 -30.84 -8.40
CA ASN A 644 4.79 -31.50 -9.23
C ASN A 644 3.35 -31.21 -8.77
N GLY A 645 3.09 -31.10 -7.46
CA GLY A 645 1.79 -30.72 -6.95
C GLY A 645 1.38 -29.28 -7.33
N TRP A 646 2.30 -28.31 -7.23
CA TRP A 646 2.06 -26.94 -7.71
C TRP A 646 1.76 -26.90 -9.22
N LEU A 647 2.42 -27.74 -10.02
CA LEU A 647 2.15 -27.85 -11.45
C LEU A 647 0.80 -28.52 -11.73
N ARG A 648 0.53 -29.68 -11.13
CA ARG A 648 -0.62 -30.53 -11.45
C ARG A 648 -1.93 -30.02 -10.85
N ASP A 649 -1.93 -29.78 -9.54
CA ASP A 649 -3.18 -29.57 -8.77
C ASP A 649 -3.53 -28.08 -8.61
N PHE A 650 -2.58 -27.20 -8.93
CA PHE A 650 -2.80 -25.75 -8.95
C PHE A 650 -2.75 -25.22 -10.38
N GLN A 651 -1.58 -25.17 -11.03
CA GLN A 651 -1.45 -24.52 -12.34
C GLN A 651 -2.26 -25.20 -13.44
N TRP A 652 -2.11 -26.51 -13.60
CA TRP A 652 -2.81 -27.26 -14.64
C TRP A 652 -4.32 -27.35 -14.34
N ALA A 653 -4.69 -27.70 -13.10
CA ALA A 653 -6.10 -27.88 -12.73
C ALA A 653 -6.90 -26.57 -12.76
N GLN A 654 -6.32 -25.45 -12.31
CA GLN A 654 -7.02 -24.15 -12.25
C GLN A 654 -6.87 -23.31 -13.53
N ALA A 655 -6.17 -23.82 -14.54
CA ALA A 655 -6.15 -23.23 -15.89
C ALA A 655 -7.23 -23.82 -16.82
N ALA A 656 -8.16 -24.62 -16.27
CA ALA A 656 -9.21 -25.27 -17.05
C ALA A 656 -10.39 -24.34 -17.38
N GLN A 657 -10.61 -23.30 -16.56
CA GLN A 657 -11.57 -22.22 -16.79
C GLN A 657 -11.05 -21.27 -17.88
#